data_AF-A0A6M8W125-F1
#
_entry.id   AF-A0A6M8W125-F1
#
_cell.length_a   1.000
_cell.length_b   1.000
_cell.length_c   1.000
_cell.angle_alpha   90.00
_cell.angle_beta   90.00
_cell.angle_gamma   90.00
#
_symmetry.space_group_name_H-M   'P 1'
#
loop_
_entity.id
_entity.type
_entity.pdbx_description
1 polymer ?
#
loop_
_entity_poly.entity_id
_entity_poly.type
_entity_poly.pdbx_seq_one_letter_code
_entity_poly.pdbx_strand_id
1 'polypeptide(L)'
;MKKGPDVKNVGRCVVALPIAVVSVSLLLGSAASGQTESQPGRAEALTQAEKASRLAAMASFGERAVVKPSKDALMGFSLSTSVFEVVVTAGQQVREGDLLVRGDDSEDVAEATFQRARADTELPVDRARAQADLAEIEYQRQADSFDKGASSPLEVDRARLARDTAKIDLDLALLNQVLSDLQASRAEARVAKLSLRAPFNGVVDIVHVDKGQSIREGEPVVRVVSVDPLWIDVPAPTSIILSQDIAPDSRAWVLLQEDVAERVYEARVIQVAPTADAGSGTRRVRVEMDNAIGLVPGVNCWVRFTEPPERWQDSIVDPGRATEAGAAGIDESKAAGRGGRGRAFGGAAVIDLSKLRAPGWQRVVAELTSPAPDDRAFLMRLLAVLAWASGSRQTVLYVAGSTDDDRGGEVEPRPLAVWPLLNDRGGIGQPVNESQVEHFQECKAAVREALVGNKPAIFGIEEQTTFYEAGHKGYLVAVPLLASGESPVNVRHAITLVLDSRSQQALQTTVALVELMCGYVHGHAAGQMLKRTQAAGAALDLATRLIAAINTSPNFKGACLQLVNDLSRQLGADRVAIGWAKGLGRRGEGVTVKTVAISDTENVDRRMSMVQKLEAAMDECYDQDQPVLFPQPPERAMREGEEADVLLSQAITHAHRELATGDAKMKVASLPMRVGEDVTGVLTIESTGEGRIDLAMLELLQSTMDLIAPVLSLRRSDDRNLALRSYDATLKAGSWIVGTKHTVWKLGLAVATLLMLAVILVRVEYRIEAPATLQAVERRTVSVPFEGQIAAVPEGIESGAKVTAGQVIAELDTTELRLQRLEAANKLNEATKRADSALAASKLDEYKQAAAQIDQARASIELYDVLIEKATIRSPINGTIIEGDLRDMIGASVKLGQPMYAIAPLETMRIVAQVSDQDIALIRDAGEEITTGQLATKAYPGRQFDFTLERIVPLAAPDAERRNAFEVRATLDDGAAWMRPGMEGIAKFNTGKRSLLDIGTRRIRDTLRLWLWW
;
A
#
# COMPACT_ATOMS: atom_id res chain seq x y z
N MET A 1 -15.32 -21.10 -32.00
CA MET A 1 -16.38 -21.35 -30.99
C MET A 1 -15.71 -21.46 -29.63
N LYS A 2 -16.10 -20.81 -28.52
CA LYS A 2 -17.43 -20.46 -27.94
C LYS A 2 -18.25 -21.65 -27.43
N LYS A 3 -18.02 -22.02 -26.17
CA LYS A 3 -19.06 -22.31 -25.15
C LYS A 3 -18.71 -21.46 -23.91
N GLY A 4 -19.70 -20.90 -23.23
CA GLY A 4 -19.51 -20.01 -22.07
C GLY A 4 -19.65 -20.75 -20.72
N PRO A 5 -19.10 -20.20 -19.63
CA PRO A 5 -19.40 -20.65 -18.28
C PRO A 5 -20.77 -20.15 -17.83
N ASP A 6 -21.50 -20.96 -17.06
CA ASP A 6 -22.76 -20.57 -16.44
C ASP A 6 -22.56 -20.16 -14.97
N VAL A 7 -23.44 -19.30 -14.45
CA VAL A 7 -23.22 -18.55 -13.20
C VAL A 7 -24.04 -19.11 -12.05
N LYS A 8 -23.37 -19.67 -11.03
CA LYS A 8 -23.94 -19.86 -9.69
C LYS A 8 -23.33 -18.89 -8.69
N ASN A 9 -24.19 -18.38 -7.80
CA ASN A 9 -24.02 -17.05 -7.19
C ASN A 9 -23.77 -17.13 -5.67
N VAL A 10 -23.04 -16.16 -5.12
CA VAL A 10 -22.34 -16.30 -3.83
C VAL A 10 -23.23 -15.99 -2.61
N GLY A 11 -23.56 -17.03 -1.84
CA GLY A 11 -24.21 -16.94 -0.54
C GLY A 11 -23.21 -16.79 0.62
N ARG A 12 -22.69 -15.56 0.80
CA ARG A 12 -21.87 -15.07 1.95
C ARG A 12 -21.56 -16.10 3.07
N CYS A 13 -20.42 -16.78 2.97
CA CYS A 13 -19.69 -17.17 4.19
C CYS A 13 -19.04 -15.90 4.77
N VAL A 14 -19.33 -15.57 6.04
CA VAL A 14 -18.50 -14.62 6.79
C VAL A 14 -17.25 -15.39 7.23
N VAL A 15 -16.19 -15.31 6.42
CA VAL A 15 -14.89 -15.87 6.78
C VAL A 15 -14.28 -14.98 7.85
N ALA A 16 -14.57 -15.29 9.11
CA ALA A 16 -13.78 -14.78 10.22
C ALA A 16 -12.38 -15.39 10.12
N LEU A 17 -11.42 -14.62 9.60
CA LEU A 17 -10.01 -15.02 9.66
C LEU A 17 -9.63 -15.18 11.14
N PRO A 18 -9.04 -16.31 11.54
CA PRO A 18 -8.39 -16.39 12.85
C PRO A 18 -7.13 -15.51 12.80
N ILE A 19 -7.21 -14.29 13.32
CA ILE A 19 -6.03 -13.50 13.62
C ILE A 19 -5.29 -14.25 14.73
N ALA A 20 -4.23 -14.97 14.35
CA ALA A 20 -3.38 -15.71 15.26
C ALA A 20 -2.50 -14.75 16.07
N VAL A 21 -3.10 -14.04 17.02
CA VAL A 21 -2.36 -13.25 18.02
C VAL A 21 -1.63 -14.25 18.92
N VAL A 22 -0.32 -14.39 18.70
CA VAL A 22 0.57 -15.19 19.56
C VAL A 22 0.91 -14.37 20.81
N SER A 23 -0.09 -14.15 21.66
CA SER A 23 0.06 -13.48 22.96
C SER A 23 0.57 -14.49 24.01
N VAL A 24 1.88 -14.70 24.02
CA VAL A 24 2.56 -15.45 25.09
C VAL A 24 2.51 -14.65 26.39
N SER A 25 1.57 -14.97 27.29
CA SER A 25 1.66 -14.71 28.74
C SER A 25 0.44 -15.24 29.52
N LEU A 26 0.60 -16.37 30.21
CA LEU A 26 0.52 -16.46 31.68
C LEU A 26 0.77 -17.91 32.15
N LEU A 27 1.95 -18.16 32.72
CA LEU A 27 2.22 -19.33 33.56
C LEU A 27 3.23 -18.94 34.65
N LEU A 28 2.72 -18.39 35.74
CA LEU A 28 3.48 -18.13 36.97
C LEU A 28 2.99 -19.11 38.03
N GLY A 29 3.85 -20.07 38.40
CA GLY A 29 3.49 -21.25 39.18
C GLY A 29 4.69 -21.95 39.81
N SER A 30 5.49 -21.19 40.56
CA SER A 30 6.47 -21.64 41.56
C SER A 30 7.44 -22.79 41.21
N ALA A 31 8.69 -22.43 40.89
CA ALA A 31 9.89 -23.07 41.46
C ALA A 31 11.06 -22.08 41.39
N ALA A 32 12.04 -22.19 42.31
CA ALA A 32 13.13 -21.22 42.42
C ALA A 32 14.49 -21.81 41.99
N SER A 33 15.24 -21.07 41.18
CA SER A 33 16.67 -20.77 41.34
C SER A 33 17.09 -19.81 40.23
N GLY A 34 17.97 -18.85 40.56
CA GLY A 34 18.14 -17.65 39.74
C GLY A 34 19.22 -17.75 38.66
N GLN A 35 19.13 -16.83 37.69
CA GLN A 35 20.28 -16.12 37.13
C GLN A 35 19.82 -14.76 36.57
N THR A 36 20.77 -13.86 36.32
CA THR A 36 20.52 -12.44 36.00
C THR A 36 20.46 -12.23 34.49
N GLU A 37 19.39 -11.61 33.98
CA GLU A 37 19.34 -11.14 32.58
C GLU A 37 18.43 -9.90 32.42
N SER A 38 18.75 -9.04 31.45
CA SER A 38 18.21 -7.67 31.31
C SER A 38 17.22 -7.53 30.15
N GLN A 39 16.07 -6.87 30.37
CA GLN A 39 15.06 -6.63 29.34
C GLN A 39 15.23 -5.27 28.62
N PRO A 40 15.32 -5.23 27.28
CA PRO A 40 15.47 -3.97 26.53
C PRO A 40 14.13 -3.29 26.15
N GLY A 41 13.02 -4.04 26.07
CA GLY A 41 11.77 -3.62 25.40
C GLY A 41 10.92 -2.55 26.11
N ARG A 42 11.46 -1.79 27.06
CA ARG A 42 10.73 -0.75 27.81
C ARG A 42 11.17 0.69 27.48
N ALA A 43 12.34 0.85 26.84
CA ALA A 43 12.80 2.14 26.35
C ALA A 43 12.07 2.53 25.05
N GLU A 44 12.06 1.62 24.07
CA GLU A 44 11.63 1.91 22.69
C GLU A 44 10.25 2.56 22.60
N ALA A 45 9.26 2.10 23.38
CA ALA A 45 7.89 2.61 23.36
C ALA A 45 7.69 3.96 24.09
N LEU A 46 8.53 4.29 25.09
CA LEU A 46 8.55 5.64 25.68
C LEU A 46 9.14 6.62 24.67
N THR A 47 10.27 6.21 24.06
CA THR A 47 10.85 6.82 22.87
C THR A 47 10.01 6.57 21.60
N GLN A 48 8.67 6.50 21.72
CA GLN A 48 7.74 6.68 20.62
C GLN A 48 6.71 7.80 20.89
N ALA A 49 6.15 7.89 22.10
CA ALA A 49 5.33 9.06 22.46
C ALA A 49 6.13 10.38 22.40
N GLU A 50 7.45 10.31 22.65
CA GLU A 50 8.33 11.47 22.81
C GLU A 50 8.50 12.32 21.53
N LYS A 51 9.12 11.86 20.41
CA LYS A 51 9.25 12.75 19.22
C LYS A 51 7.90 13.12 18.61
N ALA A 52 6.83 12.35 18.80
CA ALA A 52 5.50 12.74 18.32
C ALA A 52 5.00 13.98 19.07
N SER A 53 5.08 13.96 20.40
CA SER A 53 4.83 15.13 21.26
C SER A 53 5.81 16.28 20.99
N ARG A 54 7.08 15.95 20.72
CA ARG A 54 8.16 16.90 20.41
C ARG A 54 7.90 17.66 19.10
N LEU A 55 7.61 16.95 18.01
CA LEU A 55 7.32 17.56 16.70
C LEU A 55 6.07 18.44 16.76
N ALA A 56 5.03 18.01 17.49
CA ALA A 56 3.85 18.83 17.76
C ALA A 56 4.18 20.08 18.61
N ALA A 57 5.09 19.97 19.58
CA ALA A 57 5.56 21.11 20.36
C ALA A 57 6.41 22.09 19.53
N MET A 58 7.29 21.60 18.65
CA MET A 58 8.05 22.42 17.70
C MET A 58 7.11 23.15 16.73
N ALA A 59 6.08 22.46 16.21
CA ALA A 59 5.04 23.07 15.39
C ALA A 59 4.20 24.13 16.14
N SER A 60 4.14 24.09 17.48
CA SER A 60 3.51 25.12 18.32
C SER A 60 4.42 26.32 18.64
N PHE A 61 5.72 26.23 18.31
CA PHE A 61 6.70 27.28 18.63
C PHE A 61 6.52 28.53 17.75
N GLY A 62 6.46 28.35 16.42
CA GLY A 62 6.41 29.44 15.45
C GLY A 62 6.33 28.97 14.01
N GLU A 63 6.57 29.89 13.07
CA GLU A 63 6.46 29.64 11.63
C GLU A 63 7.66 28.83 11.11
N ARG A 64 7.42 27.81 10.27
CA ARG A 64 8.48 26.97 9.73
C ARG A 64 9.24 27.69 8.61
N ALA A 65 10.57 27.69 8.70
CA ALA A 65 11.48 28.28 7.74
C ALA A 65 12.73 27.41 7.50
N VAL A 66 13.61 27.87 6.62
CA VAL A 66 14.89 27.20 6.29
C VAL A 66 16.03 28.21 6.35
N VAL A 67 17.11 27.80 7.00
CA VAL A 67 18.34 28.59 7.16
C VAL A 67 19.07 28.77 5.81
N LYS A 68 19.60 29.96 5.55
CA LYS A 68 20.34 30.35 4.34
C LYS A 68 21.64 31.07 4.72
N PRO A 69 22.67 31.10 3.84
CA PRO A 69 23.79 32.00 4.02
C PRO A 69 23.33 33.47 3.95
N SER A 70 24.00 34.38 4.66
CA SER A 70 23.69 35.82 4.60
C SER A 70 24.12 36.48 3.29
N LYS A 71 25.10 35.91 2.59
CA LYS A 71 25.48 36.32 1.23
C LYS A 71 25.72 35.09 0.37
N ASP A 72 25.31 35.16 -0.89
CA ASP A 72 25.44 34.08 -1.88
C ASP A 72 25.82 34.72 -3.22
N ALA A 73 27.02 34.41 -3.71
CA ALA A 73 27.56 34.96 -4.95
C ALA A 73 27.99 33.83 -5.87
N LEU A 74 27.13 33.52 -6.84
CA LEU A 74 27.51 32.75 -8.03
C LEU A 74 28.20 33.70 -9.02
N MET A 75 29.50 33.50 -9.22
CA MET A 75 30.38 34.41 -9.96
C MET A 75 30.84 33.78 -11.27
N GLY A 76 31.07 34.63 -12.27
CA GLY A 76 31.65 34.25 -13.56
C GLY A 76 32.36 35.42 -14.23
N PHE A 77 33.12 35.14 -15.29
CA PHE A 77 33.88 36.17 -15.99
C PHE A 77 32.96 37.11 -16.81
N SER A 78 33.25 38.41 -16.78
CA SER A 78 32.57 39.44 -17.58
C SER A 78 33.16 39.62 -18.99
N LEU A 79 33.94 38.64 -19.44
CA LEU A 79 34.57 38.51 -20.75
C LEU A 79 34.69 36.99 -21.02
N SER A 80 34.69 36.57 -22.29
CA SER A 80 34.97 35.17 -22.63
C SER A 80 36.48 34.93 -22.60
N THR A 81 36.94 33.85 -21.97
CA THR A 81 38.37 33.56 -21.74
C THR A 81 38.61 32.04 -21.57
N SER A 82 39.83 31.63 -21.25
CA SER A 82 40.15 30.28 -20.76
C SER A 82 40.74 30.35 -19.35
N VAL A 83 40.52 29.34 -18.52
CA VAL A 83 41.07 29.30 -17.15
C VAL A 83 42.58 29.09 -17.21
N PHE A 84 43.35 30.11 -16.84
CA PHE A 84 44.79 29.95 -16.65
C PHE A 84 45.07 29.15 -15.36
N GLU A 85 44.39 29.47 -14.26
CA GLU A 85 44.50 28.74 -12.99
C GLU A 85 43.26 28.91 -12.10
N VAL A 86 42.97 27.86 -11.34
CA VAL A 86 42.03 27.87 -10.21
C VAL A 86 42.88 27.91 -8.94
N VAL A 87 42.68 28.91 -8.09
CA VAL A 87 43.51 29.18 -6.90
C VAL A 87 42.88 28.57 -5.63
N VAL A 88 41.56 28.34 -5.64
CA VAL A 88 40.80 27.88 -4.47
C VAL A 88 40.12 26.53 -4.68
N THR A 89 39.88 25.81 -3.58
CA THR A 89 39.11 24.56 -3.56
C THR A 89 37.75 24.73 -2.89
N ALA A 90 36.82 23.82 -3.15
CA ALA A 90 35.53 23.77 -2.43
C ALA A 90 35.76 23.49 -0.93
N GLY A 91 34.99 24.16 -0.07
CA GLY A 91 35.17 24.16 1.39
C GLY A 91 36.22 25.16 1.92
N GLN A 92 37.01 25.80 1.04
CA GLN A 92 38.03 26.76 1.47
C GLN A 92 37.41 28.08 1.97
N GLN A 93 37.88 28.58 3.11
CA GLN A 93 37.60 29.94 3.56
C GLN A 93 38.38 30.97 2.74
N VAL A 94 37.71 32.05 2.32
CA VAL A 94 38.26 33.14 1.51
C VAL A 94 37.87 34.49 2.10
N ARG A 95 38.75 35.47 1.94
CA ARG A 95 38.54 36.87 2.35
C ARG A 95 38.14 37.73 1.16
N GLU A 96 37.47 38.84 1.45
CA GLU A 96 37.13 39.85 0.45
C GLU A 96 38.39 40.34 -0.30
N GLY A 97 38.38 40.25 -1.63
CA GLY A 97 39.51 40.56 -2.50
C GLY A 97 40.45 39.38 -2.85
N ASP A 98 40.37 38.24 -2.17
CA ASP A 98 41.17 37.05 -2.49
C ASP A 98 40.91 36.57 -3.93
N LEU A 99 41.97 36.14 -4.62
CA LEU A 99 41.90 35.62 -5.99
C LEU A 99 41.37 34.18 -5.96
N LEU A 100 40.30 33.92 -6.72
CA LEU A 100 39.63 32.62 -6.78
C LEU A 100 40.02 31.85 -8.05
N VAL A 101 39.90 32.52 -9.21
CA VAL A 101 40.21 31.96 -10.53
C VAL A 101 40.79 33.09 -11.39
N ARG A 102 41.79 32.76 -12.20
CA ARG A 102 42.40 33.69 -13.16
C ARG A 102 42.22 33.15 -14.57
N GLY A 103 41.65 33.98 -15.44
CA GLY A 103 41.61 33.74 -16.88
C GLY A 103 42.98 33.99 -17.51
N ASP A 104 43.19 33.45 -18.72
CA ASP A 104 44.34 33.81 -19.54
C ASP A 104 44.26 35.29 -19.94
N ASP A 105 45.13 36.09 -19.33
CA ASP A 105 45.21 37.54 -19.44
C ASP A 105 46.40 38.04 -20.29
N SER A 106 47.19 37.12 -20.86
CA SER A 106 48.45 37.45 -21.55
C SER A 106 48.30 38.39 -22.75
N GLU A 107 47.19 38.29 -23.49
CA GLU A 107 46.88 39.17 -24.62
C GLU A 107 46.39 40.55 -24.14
N ASP A 108 45.43 40.57 -23.22
CA ASP A 108 44.91 41.80 -22.60
C ASP A 108 46.01 42.61 -21.92
N VAL A 109 47.01 41.95 -21.31
CA VAL A 109 48.18 42.59 -20.71
C VAL A 109 49.09 43.21 -21.77
N ALA A 110 49.39 42.52 -22.87
CA ALA A 110 50.26 43.05 -23.92
C ALA A 110 49.58 44.18 -24.73
N GLU A 111 48.25 44.13 -24.90
CA GLU A 111 47.48 45.26 -25.44
C GLU A 111 47.46 46.44 -24.45
N ALA A 112 47.35 46.18 -23.14
CA ALA A 112 47.42 47.23 -22.13
C ALA A 112 48.80 47.90 -22.07
N THR A 113 49.91 47.16 -22.15
CA THR A 113 51.26 47.76 -22.21
C THR A 113 51.46 48.58 -23.48
N PHE A 114 50.94 48.12 -24.63
CA PHE A 114 50.98 48.89 -25.88
C PHE A 114 50.18 50.20 -25.81
N GLN A 115 48.95 50.18 -25.28
CA GLN A 115 48.16 51.41 -25.13
C GLN A 115 48.73 52.34 -24.05
N ARG A 116 49.29 51.81 -22.95
CA ARG A 116 49.97 52.62 -21.91
C ARG A 116 51.23 53.29 -22.47
N ALA A 117 52.11 52.57 -23.16
CA ALA A 117 53.30 53.15 -23.80
C ALA A 117 52.95 54.24 -24.85
N ARG A 118 51.81 54.11 -25.52
CA ARG A 118 51.26 55.15 -26.39
C ARG A 118 50.72 56.36 -25.61
N ALA A 119 50.01 56.14 -24.51
CA ALA A 119 49.44 57.20 -23.67
C ALA A 119 50.52 58.02 -22.95
N ASP A 120 51.61 57.39 -22.49
CA ASP A 120 52.69 58.05 -21.74
C ASP A 120 53.54 59.03 -22.61
N THR A 121 53.23 59.17 -23.91
CA THR A 121 53.95 60.02 -24.86
C THR A 121 53.42 61.47 -24.87
N GLU A 122 53.86 62.31 -23.94
CA GLU A 122 53.42 63.73 -23.81
C GLU A 122 53.86 64.66 -24.98
N LEU A 123 54.74 64.18 -25.87
CA LEU A 123 55.43 65.00 -26.89
C LEU A 123 54.52 65.80 -27.86
N PRO A 124 53.34 65.32 -28.29
CA PRO A 124 52.42 66.13 -29.09
C PRO A 124 51.90 67.34 -28.31
N VAL A 125 51.66 67.19 -27.01
CA VAL A 125 51.20 68.27 -26.11
C VAL A 125 52.32 69.28 -25.86
N ASP A 126 53.54 68.81 -25.55
CA ASP A 126 54.71 69.69 -25.38
C ASP A 126 54.97 70.53 -26.64
N ARG A 127 54.91 69.90 -27.82
CA ARG A 127 55.07 70.59 -29.10
C ARG A 127 53.99 71.64 -29.33
N ALA A 128 52.71 71.27 -29.16
CA ALA A 128 51.60 72.21 -29.36
C ALA A 128 51.63 73.36 -28.33
N ARG A 129 52.03 73.08 -27.09
CA ARG A 129 52.23 74.09 -26.03
C ARG A 129 53.31 75.08 -26.43
N ALA A 130 54.49 74.62 -26.82
CA ALA A 130 55.57 75.50 -27.28
C ALA A 130 55.18 76.36 -28.50
N GLN A 131 54.33 75.84 -29.40
CA GLN A 131 53.79 76.61 -30.52
C GLN A 131 52.74 77.65 -30.08
N ALA A 132 51.87 77.32 -29.14
CA ALA A 132 50.90 78.24 -28.56
C ALA A 132 51.56 79.36 -27.74
N ASP A 133 52.58 79.03 -26.94
CA ASP A 133 53.37 79.98 -26.14
C ASP A 133 54.13 80.97 -27.05
N LEU A 134 54.74 80.47 -28.15
CA LEU A 134 55.38 81.33 -29.15
C LEU A 134 54.38 82.30 -29.80
N ALA A 135 53.21 81.79 -30.24
CA ALA A 135 52.20 82.62 -30.89
C ALA A 135 51.55 83.64 -29.93
N GLU A 136 51.45 83.32 -28.63
CA GLU A 136 51.07 84.27 -27.58
C GLU A 136 52.13 85.38 -27.42
N ILE A 137 53.41 85.03 -27.36
CA ILE A 137 54.52 86.01 -27.26
C ILE A 137 54.57 86.92 -28.51
N GLU A 138 54.35 86.38 -29.70
CA GLU A 138 54.28 87.17 -30.95
C GLU A 138 53.06 88.09 -30.97
N TYR A 139 51.88 87.60 -30.56
CA TYR A 139 50.68 88.43 -30.41
C TYR A 139 50.89 89.57 -29.41
N GLN A 140 51.44 89.26 -28.22
CA GLN A 140 51.74 90.27 -27.20
C GLN A 140 52.70 91.33 -27.74
N ARG A 141 53.81 90.92 -28.40
CA ARG A 141 54.76 91.85 -29.03
C ARG A 141 54.09 92.73 -30.08
N GLN A 142 53.17 92.20 -30.89
CA GLN A 142 52.50 92.98 -31.94
C GLN A 142 51.46 93.96 -31.37
N ALA A 143 50.74 93.58 -30.30
CA ALA A 143 49.88 94.50 -29.56
C ALA A 143 50.72 95.62 -28.89
N ASP A 144 51.82 95.26 -28.23
CA ASP A 144 52.78 96.20 -27.65
C ASP A 144 53.37 97.17 -28.71
N SER A 145 53.52 96.73 -29.96
CA SER A 145 53.97 97.55 -31.10
C SER A 145 52.86 98.49 -31.59
N PHE A 146 51.63 97.99 -31.66
CA PHE A 146 50.45 98.74 -32.07
C PHE A 146 50.11 99.89 -31.11
N ASP A 147 50.13 99.62 -29.79
CA ASP A 147 49.89 100.65 -28.75
C ASP A 147 50.98 101.74 -28.75
N LYS A 148 52.17 101.44 -29.29
CA LYS A 148 53.27 102.40 -29.50
C LYS A 148 53.23 103.05 -30.90
N GLY A 149 52.19 102.80 -31.68
CA GLY A 149 51.95 103.39 -33.00
C GLY A 149 52.81 102.83 -34.15
N ALA A 150 53.46 101.67 -33.96
CA ALA A 150 54.48 101.14 -34.88
C ALA A 150 53.98 99.98 -35.78
N SER A 151 52.77 99.48 -35.58
CA SER A 151 52.18 98.35 -36.34
C SER A 151 50.79 98.65 -36.88
N SER A 152 50.33 97.89 -37.88
CA SER A 152 48.98 98.04 -38.44
C SER A 152 47.94 97.13 -37.77
N PRO A 153 46.64 97.49 -37.76
CA PRO A 153 45.58 96.64 -37.17
C PRO A 153 45.54 95.23 -37.78
N LEU A 154 45.80 95.11 -39.08
CA LEU A 154 45.81 93.85 -39.81
C LEU A 154 46.91 92.89 -39.35
N GLU A 155 48.04 93.40 -38.85
CA GLU A 155 49.09 92.57 -38.24
C GLU A 155 48.65 92.02 -36.89
N VAL A 156 48.00 92.85 -36.05
CA VAL A 156 47.50 92.44 -34.73
C VAL A 156 46.40 91.38 -34.89
N ASP A 157 45.46 91.57 -35.83
CA ASP A 157 44.43 90.57 -36.13
C ASP A 157 45.03 89.27 -36.69
N ARG A 158 46.08 89.33 -37.51
CA ARG A 158 46.81 88.13 -37.98
C ARG A 158 47.51 87.39 -36.84
N ALA A 159 48.22 88.11 -35.97
CA ALA A 159 48.91 87.50 -34.83
C ALA A 159 47.90 86.93 -33.82
N ARG A 160 46.76 87.60 -33.62
CA ARG A 160 45.63 87.09 -32.82
C ARG A 160 45.09 85.79 -33.39
N LEU A 161 44.81 85.74 -34.70
CA LEU A 161 44.30 84.52 -35.35
C LEU A 161 45.32 83.38 -35.29
N ALA A 162 46.62 83.66 -35.47
CA ALA A 162 47.68 82.66 -35.35
C ALA A 162 47.76 82.06 -33.93
N ARG A 163 47.69 82.91 -32.90
CA ARG A 163 47.57 82.52 -31.49
C ARG A 163 46.32 81.69 -31.23
N ASP A 164 45.17 82.13 -31.74
CA ASP A 164 43.89 81.46 -31.52
C ASP A 164 43.87 80.08 -32.22
N THR A 165 44.49 79.92 -33.39
CA THR A 165 44.71 78.60 -34.01
C THR A 165 45.69 77.73 -33.23
N ALA A 166 46.83 78.26 -32.77
CA ALA A 166 47.81 77.47 -32.03
C ALA A 166 47.28 76.99 -30.66
N LYS A 167 46.35 77.74 -30.04
CA LYS A 167 45.63 77.30 -28.84
C LYS A 167 44.62 76.20 -29.15
N ILE A 168 43.91 76.26 -30.28
CA ILE A 168 43.05 75.16 -30.74
C ILE A 168 43.89 73.90 -31.01
N ASP A 169 45.08 74.03 -31.61
CA ASP A 169 45.99 72.90 -31.83
C ASP A 169 46.49 72.28 -30.51
N LEU A 170 46.73 73.10 -29.47
CA LEU A 170 47.03 72.63 -28.10
C LEU A 170 45.83 71.92 -27.46
N ASP A 171 44.63 72.49 -27.55
CA ASP A 171 43.41 71.86 -27.02
C ASP A 171 43.11 70.52 -27.71
N LEU A 172 43.37 70.43 -29.02
CA LEU A 172 43.30 69.17 -29.79
C LEU A 172 44.39 68.18 -29.36
N ALA A 173 45.63 68.61 -29.09
CA ALA A 173 46.68 67.74 -28.57
C ALA A 173 46.32 67.19 -27.19
N LEU A 174 45.83 68.04 -26.28
CA LEU A 174 45.35 67.66 -24.95
C LEU A 174 44.16 66.68 -25.01
N LEU A 175 43.20 66.92 -25.92
CA LEU A 175 42.08 66.01 -26.13
C LEU A 175 42.54 64.63 -26.63
N ASN A 176 43.49 64.58 -27.56
CA ASN A 176 44.07 63.31 -28.04
C ASN A 176 44.86 62.58 -26.94
N GLN A 177 45.52 63.31 -26.03
CA GLN A 177 46.20 62.74 -24.87
C GLN A 177 45.19 62.08 -23.92
N VAL A 178 44.09 62.78 -23.58
CA VAL A 178 43.01 62.23 -22.74
C VAL A 178 42.35 61.02 -23.40
N LEU A 179 42.12 61.04 -24.72
CA LEU A 179 41.58 59.88 -25.45
C LEU A 179 42.54 58.67 -25.40
N SER A 180 43.85 58.89 -25.35
CA SER A 180 44.86 57.83 -25.28
C SER A 180 44.95 57.21 -23.88
N ASP A 181 44.94 58.01 -22.81
CA ASP A 181 44.89 57.50 -21.43
C ASP A 181 43.55 56.79 -21.11
N LEU A 182 42.44 57.26 -21.69
CA LEU A 182 41.16 56.54 -21.64
C LEU A 182 41.20 55.19 -22.39
N GLN A 183 42.02 55.06 -23.44
CA GLN A 183 42.24 53.78 -24.12
C GLN A 183 43.11 52.83 -23.27
N ALA A 184 44.21 53.33 -22.68
CA ALA A 184 45.05 52.56 -21.75
C ALA A 184 44.24 52.08 -20.53
N SER A 185 43.54 53.00 -19.86
CA SER A 185 42.65 52.70 -18.71
C SER A 185 41.56 51.68 -19.06
N ARG A 186 41.05 51.69 -20.31
CA ARG A 186 40.06 50.70 -20.78
C ARG A 186 40.69 49.33 -21.02
N ALA A 187 41.95 49.25 -21.46
CA ALA A 187 42.68 47.99 -21.63
C ALA A 187 43.04 47.39 -20.25
N GLU A 188 43.56 48.19 -19.32
CA GLU A 188 43.81 47.79 -17.93
C GLU A 188 42.53 47.30 -17.24
N ALA A 189 41.39 47.96 -17.51
CA ALA A 189 40.06 47.51 -17.04
C ALA A 189 39.52 46.25 -17.74
N ARG A 190 40.10 45.78 -18.87
CA ARG A 190 39.85 44.43 -19.38
C ARG A 190 40.66 43.41 -18.58
N VAL A 191 41.96 43.62 -18.40
CA VAL A 191 42.86 42.75 -17.60
C VAL A 191 42.25 42.48 -16.21
N ALA A 192 41.78 43.53 -15.52
CA ALA A 192 41.16 43.39 -14.21
C ALA A 192 39.96 42.41 -14.18
N LYS A 193 39.15 42.38 -15.25
CA LYS A 193 37.97 41.49 -15.39
C LYS A 193 38.34 40.02 -15.61
N LEU A 194 39.59 39.72 -15.95
CA LEU A 194 40.11 38.36 -16.07
C LEU A 194 40.63 37.80 -14.72
N SER A 195 40.60 38.60 -13.65
CA SER A 195 40.85 38.13 -12.29
C SER A 195 39.54 38.04 -11.49
N LEU A 196 39.09 36.82 -11.16
CA LEU A 196 37.87 36.60 -10.38
C LEU A 196 38.20 36.61 -8.90
N ARG A 197 37.66 37.59 -8.16
CA ARG A 197 37.97 37.83 -6.74
C ARG A 197 36.74 37.70 -5.85
N ALA A 198 36.93 37.29 -4.60
CA ALA A 198 35.85 37.15 -3.63
C ALA A 198 35.21 38.52 -3.29
N PRO A 199 33.88 38.69 -3.43
CA PRO A 199 33.17 39.94 -3.16
C PRO A 199 32.81 40.14 -1.68
N PHE A 200 33.15 39.17 -0.81
CA PHE A 200 33.01 39.24 0.64
C PHE A 200 33.78 38.08 1.32
N ASN A 201 34.02 38.20 2.62
CA ASN A 201 34.50 37.08 3.45
C ASN A 201 33.48 35.94 3.49
N GLY A 202 33.91 34.71 3.22
CA GLY A 202 33.02 33.54 3.16
C GLY A 202 33.75 32.22 2.92
N VAL A 203 32.99 31.22 2.45
CA VAL A 203 33.45 29.88 2.09
C VAL A 203 33.13 29.62 0.62
N VAL A 204 34.05 28.98 -0.10
CA VAL A 204 33.79 28.47 -1.45
C VAL A 204 32.87 27.26 -1.36
N ASP A 205 31.65 27.37 -1.88
CA ASP A 205 30.67 26.28 -1.90
C ASP A 205 31.01 25.27 -3.01
N ILE A 206 31.06 25.75 -4.25
CA ILE A 206 31.33 24.94 -5.45
C ILE A 206 32.22 25.73 -6.41
N VAL A 207 33.25 25.07 -6.93
CA VAL A 207 33.96 25.49 -8.15
C VAL A 207 33.34 24.74 -9.34
N HIS A 208 33.00 25.46 -10.41
CA HIS A 208 32.30 24.93 -11.58
C HIS A 208 33.21 24.66 -12.78
N VAL A 209 34.51 24.98 -12.69
CA VAL A 209 35.45 24.97 -13.82
C VAL A 209 36.80 24.35 -13.49
N ASP A 210 37.44 23.79 -14.53
CA ASP A 210 38.79 23.23 -14.45
C ASP A 210 39.84 24.10 -15.16
N LYS A 211 41.12 23.92 -14.81
CA LYS A 211 42.25 24.60 -15.49
C LYS A 211 42.27 24.28 -16.98
N GLY A 212 42.43 25.30 -17.83
CA GLY A 212 42.41 25.17 -19.30
C GLY A 212 41.01 24.99 -19.91
N GLN A 213 39.93 25.08 -19.13
CA GLN A 213 38.57 25.15 -19.67
C GLN A 213 38.31 26.52 -20.30
N SER A 214 37.68 26.56 -21.48
CA SER A 214 37.12 27.79 -22.03
C SER A 214 35.77 28.12 -21.39
N ILE A 215 35.58 29.39 -21.02
CA ILE A 215 34.41 29.93 -20.33
C ILE A 215 33.84 31.10 -21.14
N ARG A 216 32.52 31.16 -21.29
CA ARG A 216 31.81 32.28 -21.93
C ARG A 216 31.43 33.36 -20.91
N GLU A 217 31.24 34.58 -21.39
CA GLU A 217 30.73 35.70 -20.58
C GLU A 217 29.44 35.30 -19.83
N GLY A 218 29.44 35.46 -18.50
CA GLY A 218 28.31 35.14 -17.63
C GLY A 218 28.09 33.65 -17.31
N GLU A 219 28.91 32.74 -17.83
CA GLU A 219 28.91 31.32 -17.44
C GLU A 219 29.44 31.17 -16.00
N PRO A 220 28.83 30.33 -15.12
CA PRO A 220 29.20 30.24 -13.71
C PRO A 220 30.55 29.54 -13.50
N VAL A 221 31.40 30.12 -12.64
CA VAL A 221 32.80 29.74 -12.42
C VAL A 221 33.06 29.31 -10.98
N VAL A 222 32.65 30.12 -10.00
CA VAL A 222 32.75 29.79 -8.55
C VAL A 222 31.53 30.34 -7.81
N ARG A 223 31.03 29.59 -6.83
CA ARG A 223 30.06 30.06 -5.84
C ARG A 223 30.73 30.27 -4.49
N VAL A 224 30.64 31.48 -3.94
CA VAL A 224 31.08 31.80 -2.56
C VAL A 224 29.87 32.21 -1.73
N VAL A 225 29.79 31.66 -0.52
CA VAL A 225 28.70 31.89 0.43
C VAL A 225 29.24 32.41 1.76
N SER A 226 28.56 33.38 2.37
CA SER A 226 28.88 33.86 3.72
C SER A 226 27.96 33.14 4.70
N VAL A 227 28.55 32.28 5.53
CA VAL A 227 27.82 31.41 6.48
C VAL A 227 27.72 32.01 7.88
N ASP A 228 28.30 33.18 8.13
CA ASP A 228 28.23 33.90 9.40
C ASP A 228 28.11 35.41 9.14
N PRO A 229 27.02 36.09 9.55
CA PRO A 229 25.81 35.51 10.13
C PRO A 229 25.02 34.68 9.11
N LEU A 230 23.96 34.03 9.58
CA LEU A 230 22.96 33.32 8.77
C LEU A 230 21.69 34.15 8.59
N TRP A 231 20.99 33.93 7.48
CA TRP A 231 19.68 34.53 7.21
C TRP A 231 18.58 33.49 7.12
N ILE A 232 17.38 33.83 7.58
CA ILE A 232 16.20 32.97 7.56
C ILE A 232 15.05 33.75 6.91
N ASP A 233 14.55 33.27 5.76
CA ASP A 233 13.37 33.83 5.10
C ASP A 233 12.11 33.14 5.66
N VAL A 234 11.39 33.80 6.57
CA VAL A 234 10.19 33.29 7.24
C VAL A 234 8.92 33.72 6.47
N PRO A 235 8.06 32.80 6.02
CA PRO A 235 6.80 33.13 5.33
C PRO A 235 5.68 33.43 6.34
N ALA A 236 5.78 34.54 7.07
CA ALA A 236 4.83 34.86 8.13
C ALA A 236 3.47 35.38 7.58
N PRO A 237 2.32 34.91 8.11
CA PRO A 237 1.00 35.44 7.77
C PRO A 237 0.89 36.95 8.00
N THR A 238 0.28 37.66 7.05
CA THR A 238 0.15 39.13 7.11
C THR A 238 -0.61 39.61 8.36
N SER A 239 -1.53 38.81 8.89
CA SER A 239 -2.25 39.06 10.14
C SER A 239 -1.36 39.04 11.38
N ILE A 240 -0.33 38.18 11.42
CA ILE A 240 0.62 38.09 12.55
C ILE A 240 1.52 39.33 12.55
N ILE A 241 2.06 39.69 11.39
CA ILE A 241 2.92 40.88 11.20
C ILE A 241 2.22 42.16 11.67
N LEU A 242 0.93 42.33 11.34
CA LEU A 242 0.15 43.50 11.72
C LEU A 242 -0.35 43.48 13.19
N SER A 243 -0.45 42.31 13.82
CA SER A 243 -0.92 42.18 15.22
C SER A 243 0.21 42.16 16.26
N GLN A 244 1.45 41.87 15.82
CA GLN A 244 2.66 41.87 16.65
C GLN A 244 3.61 43.05 16.31
N ASP A 245 3.16 43.99 15.46
CA ASP A 245 3.89 45.18 14.99
C ASP A 245 5.34 44.88 14.53
N ILE A 246 5.48 43.81 13.72
CA ILE A 246 6.80 43.28 13.35
C ILE A 246 7.49 44.25 12.38
N ALA A 247 8.57 44.86 12.85
CA ALA A 247 9.38 45.86 12.16
C ALA A 247 10.84 45.39 12.00
N PRO A 248 11.69 46.09 11.24
CA PRO A 248 13.14 45.97 11.36
C PRO A 248 13.60 46.21 12.81
N ASP A 249 14.68 45.53 13.21
CA ASP A 249 15.22 45.44 14.57
C ASP A 249 14.28 44.83 15.63
N SER A 250 13.09 44.31 15.26
CA SER A 250 12.29 43.45 16.15
C SER A 250 13.05 42.16 16.51
N ARG A 251 12.89 41.70 17.75
CA ARG A 251 13.42 40.40 18.21
C ARG A 251 12.68 39.23 17.57
N ALA A 252 13.42 38.18 17.27
CA ALA A 252 12.92 36.88 16.86
C ALA A 252 13.64 35.77 17.64
N TRP A 253 12.99 34.63 17.77
CA TRP A 253 13.54 33.45 18.42
C TRP A 253 13.51 32.29 17.43
N VAL A 254 14.65 31.62 17.26
CA VAL A 254 14.86 30.56 16.26
C VAL A 254 15.08 29.23 16.96
N LEU A 255 14.14 28.31 16.84
CA LEU A 255 14.27 26.93 17.29
C LEU A 255 14.90 26.10 16.16
N LEU A 256 16.10 25.57 16.40
CA LEU A 256 16.79 24.65 15.49
C LEU A 256 16.51 23.19 15.84
N GLN A 257 16.46 22.34 14.81
CA GLN A 257 16.36 20.89 14.96
C GLN A 257 17.75 20.24 14.88
N GLU A 258 18.44 20.13 16.02
CA GLU A 258 19.55 19.19 16.18
C GLU A 258 19.01 17.82 16.64
N ASP A 259 19.66 16.71 16.26
CA ASP A 259 19.32 15.33 16.70
C ASP A 259 19.54 15.07 18.21
N VAL A 260 19.83 16.13 18.96
CA VAL A 260 20.62 16.11 20.18
C VAL A 260 20.02 17.01 21.27
N ALA A 261 19.76 18.29 20.97
CA ALA A 261 19.18 19.23 21.91
C ALA A 261 18.23 20.19 21.20
N GLU A 262 17.15 20.59 21.86
CA GLU A 262 16.33 21.73 21.41
C GLU A 262 16.94 23.00 21.98
N ARG A 263 17.43 23.87 21.09
CA ARG A 263 17.99 25.17 21.46
C ARG A 263 17.26 26.28 20.72
N VAL A 264 16.91 27.31 21.46
CA VAL A 264 16.33 28.56 20.96
C VAL A 264 17.42 29.61 20.95
N TYR A 265 17.73 30.13 19.76
CA TYR A 265 18.69 31.21 19.57
C TYR A 265 17.94 32.54 19.46
N GLU A 266 18.45 33.59 20.10
CA GLU A 266 17.96 34.96 19.85
C GLU A 266 18.46 35.42 18.47
N ALA A 267 17.59 36.08 17.73
CA ALA A 267 17.81 36.51 16.36
C ALA A 267 17.08 37.84 16.10
N ARG A 268 17.38 38.51 14.99
CA ARG A 268 16.89 39.86 14.70
C ARG A 268 16.18 39.95 13.36
N VAL A 269 15.00 40.57 13.33
CA VAL A 269 14.33 40.91 12.06
C VAL A 269 15.11 42.04 11.37
N ILE A 270 15.69 41.77 10.20
CA ILE A 270 16.40 42.80 9.42
C ILE A 270 15.55 43.37 8.28
N GLN A 271 14.52 42.66 7.83
CA GLN A 271 13.63 43.14 6.77
C GLN A 271 12.25 42.50 6.84
N VAL A 272 11.20 43.28 6.57
CA VAL A 272 9.85 42.78 6.28
C VAL A 272 9.49 43.17 4.86
N ALA A 273 9.16 42.20 4.01
CA ALA A 273 8.82 42.47 2.60
C ALA A 273 7.56 43.38 2.52
N PRO A 274 7.55 44.43 1.66
CA PRO A 274 6.41 45.33 1.56
C PRO A 274 5.19 44.67 0.91
N THR A 275 5.42 43.70 0.01
CA THR A 275 4.37 42.99 -0.74
C THR A 275 4.10 41.62 -0.13
N ALA A 276 2.83 41.24 -0.01
CA ALA A 276 2.41 39.89 0.33
C ALA A 276 2.37 38.98 -0.90
N ASP A 277 2.63 37.69 -0.72
CA ASP A 277 2.42 36.68 -1.74
C ASP A 277 0.91 36.38 -1.90
N ALA A 278 0.41 36.53 -3.12
CA ALA A 278 -1.03 36.46 -3.40
C ALA A 278 -1.61 35.03 -3.36
N GLY A 279 -0.77 33.99 -3.40
CA GLY A 279 -1.20 32.60 -3.30
C GLY A 279 -1.31 32.08 -1.86
N SER A 280 -0.53 32.67 -0.95
CA SER A 280 -0.43 32.23 0.45
C SER A 280 -0.90 33.24 1.50
N GLY A 281 -1.03 34.53 1.16
CA GLY A 281 -1.35 35.59 2.12
C GLY A 281 -0.22 35.93 3.10
N THR A 282 0.96 35.36 2.91
CA THR A 282 2.15 35.58 3.74
C THR A 282 2.98 36.75 3.22
N ARG A 283 3.78 37.38 4.09
CA ARG A 283 4.87 38.28 3.71
C ARG A 283 6.17 37.65 4.21
N ARG A 284 7.24 37.76 3.41
CA ARG A 284 8.56 37.28 3.83
C ARG A 284 9.14 38.24 4.88
N VAL A 285 9.38 37.72 6.07
CA VAL A 285 10.17 38.36 7.14
C VAL A 285 11.56 37.74 7.10
N ARG A 286 12.60 38.55 6.93
CA ARG A 286 13.99 38.09 7.00
C ARG A 286 14.55 38.31 8.38
N VAL A 287 15.02 37.23 8.97
CA VAL A 287 15.67 37.18 10.28
C VAL A 287 17.16 36.87 10.10
N GLU A 288 17.99 37.49 10.92
CA GLU A 288 19.45 37.34 10.97
C GLU A 288 19.86 36.72 12.32
N MET A 289 20.76 35.74 12.27
CA MET A 289 21.19 34.93 13.42
C MET A 289 22.69 34.63 13.29
N ASP A 290 23.47 34.91 14.34
CA ASP A 290 24.92 34.66 14.35
C ASP A 290 25.23 33.16 14.37
N ASN A 291 26.31 32.73 13.69
CA ASN A 291 26.62 31.32 13.48
C ASN A 291 27.76 30.78 14.34
N ALA A 292 27.80 31.15 15.62
CA ALA A 292 28.80 30.71 16.59
C ALA A 292 28.91 29.16 16.74
N ILE A 293 27.87 28.42 16.32
CA ILE A 293 27.78 26.96 16.38
C ILE A 293 28.28 26.25 15.11
N GLY A 294 28.60 26.96 14.03
CA GLY A 294 29.05 26.35 12.76
C GLY A 294 27.96 25.60 11.98
N LEU A 295 26.70 26.04 12.10
CA LEU A 295 25.54 25.46 11.41
C LEU A 295 25.66 25.61 9.90
N VAL A 296 25.41 24.51 9.18
CA VAL A 296 25.37 24.50 7.70
C VAL A 296 24.02 25.06 7.22
N PRO A 297 23.99 25.96 6.22
CA PRO A 297 22.73 26.39 5.60
C PRO A 297 21.91 25.23 5.01
N GLY A 298 20.59 25.38 4.99
CA GLY A 298 19.64 24.35 4.55
C GLY A 298 18.91 23.61 5.67
N VAL A 299 19.30 23.82 6.93
CA VAL A 299 18.63 23.27 8.11
C VAL A 299 17.21 23.84 8.27
N ASN A 300 16.25 22.98 8.66
CA ASN A 300 14.89 23.40 9.00
C ASN A 300 14.86 24.06 10.38
N CYS A 301 14.09 25.14 10.52
CA CYS A 301 13.94 25.88 11.76
C CYS A 301 12.49 26.36 11.94
N TRP A 302 12.13 26.73 13.16
CA TRP A 302 10.86 27.38 13.49
C TRP A 302 11.15 28.73 14.12
N VAL A 303 10.50 29.79 13.62
CA VAL A 303 10.79 31.17 14.01
C VAL A 303 9.56 31.83 14.63
N ARG A 304 9.76 32.47 15.78
CA ARG A 304 8.74 33.15 16.57
C ARG A 304 9.11 34.62 16.76
N PHE A 305 8.13 35.51 16.71
CA PHE A 305 8.31 36.98 16.84
C PHE A 305 7.74 37.55 18.15
N THR A 306 7.40 36.67 19.10
CA THR A 306 7.02 36.97 20.47
C THR A 306 7.81 36.07 21.40
N GLU A 307 7.99 36.47 22.66
CA GLU A 307 8.81 35.72 23.61
C GLU A 307 8.42 34.24 23.69
N PRO A 308 9.38 33.32 23.89
CA PRO A 308 9.09 31.90 24.04
C PRO A 308 8.21 31.64 25.28
N PRO A 309 7.17 30.79 25.18
CA PRO A 309 6.43 30.29 26.34
C PRO A 309 7.37 29.69 27.39
N GLU A 310 7.00 29.73 28.68
CA GLU A 310 7.84 29.31 29.83
C GLU A 310 8.62 27.99 29.57
N ARG A 311 7.97 26.98 28.99
CA ARG A 311 8.55 25.69 28.55
C ARG A 311 9.88 25.81 27.79
N TRP A 312 10.09 26.89 27.04
CA TRP A 312 11.22 27.12 26.16
C TRP A 312 12.22 28.14 26.70
N GLN A 313 11.96 28.77 27.85
CA GLN A 313 12.85 29.80 28.41
C GLN A 313 14.16 29.18 28.91
N ASP A 314 14.08 27.99 29.54
CA ASP A 314 15.26 27.17 29.90
C ASP A 314 16.02 26.63 28.67
N SER A 315 15.47 26.77 27.46
CA SER A 315 16.09 26.35 26.20
C SER A 315 16.68 27.52 25.39
N ILE A 316 16.64 28.75 25.91
CA ILE A 316 17.30 29.91 25.28
C ILE A 316 18.81 29.78 25.50
N VAL A 317 19.57 29.70 24.41
CA VAL A 317 21.02 29.51 24.45
C VAL A 317 21.75 30.77 24.05
N ASP A 318 22.26 31.47 25.07
CA ASP A 318 23.40 32.39 24.95
C ASP A 318 24.60 31.61 24.35
N PRO A 319 25.34 32.10 23.32
CA PRO A 319 25.99 31.25 22.30
C PRO A 319 27.17 30.34 22.70
N GLY A 320 27.30 29.92 23.96
CA GLY A 320 28.42 29.09 24.41
C GLY A 320 28.11 28.10 25.54
N ARG A 321 27.43 26.98 25.25
CA ARG A 321 27.72 25.65 25.85
C ARG A 321 26.90 24.45 25.32
N ALA A 322 27.56 23.28 25.42
CA ALA A 322 27.02 21.93 25.70
C ALA A 322 26.11 21.23 24.68
N THR A 323 26.77 20.32 23.96
CA THR A 323 26.34 19.08 23.27
C THR A 323 25.46 18.10 24.07
N GLU A 324 24.91 17.10 23.36
CA GLU A 324 24.26 15.84 23.82
C GLU A 324 22.87 15.94 24.51
N ALA A 325 21.87 15.07 24.27
CA ALA A 325 21.62 14.02 23.24
C ALA A 325 20.13 13.54 23.26
N GLY A 326 19.60 12.95 22.16
CA GLY A 326 18.60 11.85 22.27
C GLY A 326 17.25 11.93 21.51
N ALA A 327 16.89 10.80 20.86
CA ALA A 327 15.63 10.46 20.17
C ALA A 327 14.67 9.65 21.10
N ALA A 328 13.45 9.16 20.75
CA ALA A 328 12.78 8.86 19.47
C ALA A 328 11.22 9.00 19.52
N GLY A 329 10.44 8.56 18.49
CA GLY A 329 9.02 8.95 18.29
C GLY A 329 8.05 7.96 17.60
N ILE A 330 6.83 8.46 17.29
CA ILE A 330 5.87 8.02 16.22
C ILE A 330 4.92 6.82 16.54
N ASP A 331 3.66 6.66 16.06
CA ASP A 331 2.40 7.48 16.09
C ASP A 331 1.14 6.61 15.64
N GLU A 332 0.24 6.99 14.70
CA GLU A 332 -1.17 6.52 14.46
C GLU A 332 -1.47 5.09 13.87
N SER A 333 -2.77 4.64 13.78
CA SER A 333 -3.45 4.31 12.46
C SER A 333 -4.85 3.59 12.33
N LYS A 334 -5.65 4.08 11.35
CA LYS A 334 -6.46 3.43 10.25
C LYS A 334 -7.81 2.63 10.38
N ALA A 335 -8.86 3.20 9.74
CA ALA A 335 -9.63 2.70 8.54
C ALA A 335 -10.76 1.60 8.60
N ALA A 336 -11.52 1.42 7.48
CA ALA A 336 -12.84 0.71 7.39
C ALA A 336 -13.20 0.02 6.01
N GLY A 337 -14.36 -0.69 5.85
CA GLY A 337 -14.82 -1.36 4.59
C GLY A 337 -16.28 -1.96 4.54
N ARG A 338 -16.81 -2.46 3.37
CA ARG A 338 -18.24 -2.91 3.11
C ARG A 338 -18.46 -3.85 1.86
N GLY A 339 -19.59 -4.60 1.66
CA GLY A 339 -19.89 -5.51 0.47
C GLY A 339 -21.28 -6.29 0.35
N GLY A 340 -21.54 -7.24 -0.60
CA GLY A 340 -22.81 -8.08 -0.88
C GLY A 340 -22.72 -9.12 -2.09
N ARG A 341 -23.68 -9.93 -2.65
CA ARG A 341 -25.08 -10.52 -2.43
C ARG A 341 -25.49 -11.60 -3.57
N GLY A 342 -26.44 -12.58 -3.42
CA GLY A 342 -26.88 -13.59 -4.50
C GLY A 342 -28.23 -14.43 -4.36
N ARG A 343 -28.65 -15.31 -5.35
CA ARG A 343 -29.89 -16.22 -5.50
C ARG A 343 -29.85 -17.18 -6.77
N ALA A 344 -30.73 -18.11 -7.28
CA ALA A 344 -31.97 -18.98 -7.00
C ALA A 344 -32.22 -20.02 -8.21
N PHE A 345 -33.28 -20.83 -8.61
CA PHE A 345 -34.65 -21.37 -8.19
C PHE A 345 -35.30 -22.45 -9.19
N GLY A 346 -36.30 -23.33 -8.81
CA GLY A 346 -37.38 -24.04 -9.66
C GLY A 346 -37.23 -25.56 -10.09
N GLY A 347 -38.23 -26.44 -10.51
CA GLY A 347 -39.74 -26.57 -10.48
C GLY A 347 -40.46 -27.62 -11.46
N ALA A 348 -41.72 -28.13 -11.20
CA ALA A 348 -42.79 -28.86 -12.04
C ALA A 348 -42.76 -30.43 -12.30
N ALA A 349 -43.78 -31.27 -12.73
CA ALA A 349 -45.31 -31.36 -12.84
C ALA A 349 -45.88 -32.81 -13.29
N VAL A 350 -47.23 -33.13 -13.30
CA VAL A 350 -47.93 -34.48 -13.53
C VAL A 350 -49.35 -34.44 -14.29
N ILE A 351 -50.08 -35.58 -14.59
CA ILE A 351 -51.34 -35.76 -15.45
C ILE A 351 -52.48 -36.67 -14.81
N ASP A 352 -53.71 -36.77 -15.41
CA ASP A 352 -55.06 -37.22 -14.89
C ASP A 352 -55.73 -38.50 -15.53
N LEU A 353 -56.81 -39.08 -14.92
CA LEU A 353 -57.53 -40.34 -15.28
C LEU A 353 -59.05 -40.38 -14.92
N SER A 354 -59.98 -40.76 -15.84
CA SER A 354 -61.45 -40.59 -15.61
C SER A 354 -62.48 -41.62 -16.15
N LYS A 355 -62.13 -42.90 -16.46
CA LYS A 355 -63.07 -43.86 -17.12
C LYS A 355 -63.17 -45.29 -16.54
N LEU A 356 -63.40 -45.47 -15.24
CA LEU A 356 -63.72 -46.79 -14.66
C LEU A 356 -64.95 -46.77 -13.73
N ARG A 357 -65.90 -47.67 -13.97
CA ARG A 357 -67.04 -48.02 -13.08
C ARG A 357 -67.39 -49.50 -13.24
N ALA A 358 -67.39 -50.24 -12.14
CA ALA A 358 -67.81 -51.64 -12.09
C ALA A 358 -68.69 -51.90 -10.83
N PRO A 359 -69.53 -52.96 -10.81
CA PRO A 359 -70.25 -53.37 -9.60
C PRO A 359 -69.29 -53.69 -8.46
N GLY A 360 -69.69 -53.43 -7.21
CA GLY A 360 -68.83 -53.63 -6.03
C GLY A 360 -67.77 -52.54 -5.81
N TRP A 361 -67.47 -51.70 -6.82
CA TRP A 361 -66.46 -50.63 -6.71
C TRP A 361 -66.71 -49.66 -5.54
N GLN A 362 -67.97 -49.38 -5.20
CA GLN A 362 -68.32 -48.57 -4.03
C GLN A 362 -67.77 -49.12 -2.70
N ARG A 363 -67.67 -50.45 -2.56
CA ARG A 363 -67.04 -51.08 -1.39
C ARG A 363 -65.52 -50.90 -1.42
N VAL A 364 -64.89 -51.11 -2.58
CA VAL A 364 -63.44 -50.89 -2.76
C VAL A 364 -63.06 -49.46 -2.37
N VAL A 365 -63.82 -48.47 -2.87
CA VAL A 365 -63.61 -47.06 -2.50
C VAL A 365 -63.83 -46.86 -1.01
N ALA A 366 -64.95 -47.32 -0.43
CA ALA A 366 -65.25 -47.10 0.99
C ALA A 366 -64.16 -47.66 1.93
N GLU A 367 -63.66 -48.88 1.67
CA GLU A 367 -62.57 -49.49 2.43
C GLU A 367 -61.26 -48.67 2.29
N LEU A 368 -60.89 -48.31 1.05
CA LEU A 368 -59.62 -47.61 0.75
C LEU A 368 -59.64 -46.09 1.01
N THR A 369 -60.81 -45.47 1.19
CA THR A 369 -60.93 -44.06 1.65
C THR A 369 -61.28 -43.94 3.13
N SER A 370 -61.68 -45.02 3.80
CA SER A 370 -61.90 -44.99 5.25
C SER A 370 -60.57 -44.71 5.99
N PRO A 371 -60.58 -43.92 7.07
CA PRO A 371 -59.36 -43.59 7.78
C PRO A 371 -58.62 -44.85 8.25
N ALA A 372 -57.30 -44.76 8.23
CA ALA A 372 -56.38 -45.68 8.88
C ALA A 372 -55.46 -44.83 9.76
N PRO A 373 -55.04 -45.32 10.95
CA PRO A 373 -54.15 -44.57 11.83
C PRO A 373 -52.78 -44.39 11.16
N ASP A 374 -52.17 -45.49 10.73
CA ASP A 374 -50.87 -45.54 10.09
C ASP A 374 -50.91 -46.05 8.64
N ASP A 375 -49.82 -45.79 7.92
CA ASP A 375 -49.62 -46.29 6.55
C ASP A 375 -49.71 -47.83 6.49
N ARG A 376 -49.44 -48.52 7.60
CA ARG A 376 -49.41 -49.98 7.69
C ARG A 376 -50.80 -50.61 7.74
N ALA A 377 -51.70 -50.10 8.57
CA ALA A 377 -53.10 -50.53 8.58
C ALA A 377 -53.76 -50.24 7.22
N PHE A 378 -53.39 -49.12 6.58
CA PHE A 378 -53.79 -48.84 5.21
C PHE A 378 -53.25 -49.89 4.21
N LEU A 379 -51.95 -50.19 4.21
CA LEU A 379 -51.33 -51.15 3.29
C LEU A 379 -51.83 -52.59 3.50
N MET A 380 -52.09 -53.02 4.75
CA MET A 380 -52.71 -54.32 5.03
C MET A 380 -54.15 -54.38 4.51
N ARG A 381 -54.93 -53.30 4.69
CA ARG A 381 -56.29 -53.18 4.11
C ARG A 381 -56.23 -53.21 2.57
N LEU A 382 -55.26 -52.53 1.96
CA LEU A 382 -55.03 -52.54 0.51
C LEU A 382 -54.73 -53.96 0.00
N LEU A 383 -53.83 -54.71 0.62
CA LEU A 383 -53.53 -56.10 0.24
C LEU A 383 -54.78 -57.00 0.31
N ALA A 384 -55.60 -56.84 1.36
CA ALA A 384 -56.83 -57.61 1.53
C ALA A 384 -57.90 -57.28 0.49
N VAL A 385 -58.13 -55.99 0.20
CA VAL A 385 -59.11 -55.56 -0.83
C VAL A 385 -58.59 -55.91 -2.23
N LEU A 386 -57.28 -55.83 -2.50
CA LEU A 386 -56.66 -56.29 -3.74
C LEU A 386 -56.84 -57.80 -3.94
N ALA A 387 -56.65 -58.60 -2.90
CA ALA A 387 -56.86 -60.05 -2.98
C ALA A 387 -58.33 -60.38 -3.31
N TRP A 388 -59.27 -59.71 -2.64
CA TRP A 388 -60.71 -59.89 -2.88
C TRP A 388 -61.16 -59.40 -4.27
N ALA A 389 -60.72 -58.21 -4.70
CA ALA A 389 -61.18 -57.60 -5.95
C ALA A 389 -60.51 -58.19 -7.19
N SER A 390 -59.26 -58.65 -7.08
CA SER A 390 -58.61 -59.41 -8.14
C SER A 390 -59.00 -60.89 -8.15
N GLY A 391 -59.36 -61.48 -7.00
CA GLY A 391 -59.58 -62.92 -6.85
C GLY A 391 -58.27 -63.71 -6.93
N SER A 392 -57.22 -63.25 -6.27
CA SER A 392 -55.91 -63.90 -6.16
C SER A 392 -55.81 -64.77 -4.91
N ARG A 393 -55.05 -65.87 -4.98
CA ARG A 393 -54.79 -66.77 -3.84
C ARG A 393 -53.95 -66.11 -2.75
N GLN A 394 -52.92 -65.39 -3.17
CA GLN A 394 -52.03 -64.63 -2.30
C GLN A 394 -51.71 -63.25 -2.93
N THR A 395 -51.62 -62.22 -2.09
CA THR A 395 -51.03 -60.92 -2.44
C THR A 395 -49.86 -60.61 -1.51
N VAL A 396 -48.77 -60.05 -2.05
CA VAL A 396 -47.54 -59.80 -1.30
C VAL A 396 -47.01 -58.41 -1.62
N LEU A 397 -46.82 -57.58 -0.61
CA LEU A 397 -46.12 -56.29 -0.71
C LEU A 397 -44.61 -56.53 -0.58
N TYR A 398 -43.85 -56.01 -1.53
CA TYR A 398 -42.40 -55.98 -1.56
C TYR A 398 -41.86 -54.57 -1.36
N VAL A 399 -40.70 -54.49 -0.71
CA VAL A 399 -39.87 -53.30 -0.61
C VAL A 399 -38.53 -53.54 -1.32
N ALA A 400 -38.06 -52.54 -2.04
CA ALA A 400 -36.80 -52.57 -2.76
C ALA A 400 -35.95 -51.36 -2.35
N GLY A 401 -34.84 -51.63 -1.66
CA GLY A 401 -33.81 -50.65 -1.36
C GLY A 401 -32.67 -50.71 -2.39
N SER A 402 -31.95 -49.60 -2.56
CA SER A 402 -30.58 -49.68 -3.08
C SER A 402 -29.71 -50.30 -1.99
N THR A 403 -28.78 -51.18 -2.38
CA THR A 403 -27.59 -51.39 -1.56
C THR A 403 -26.72 -50.13 -1.62
N ASP A 404 -26.05 -49.78 -0.52
CA ASP A 404 -25.10 -48.67 -0.46
C ASP A 404 -23.79 -49.03 -1.18
N ASP A 405 -23.79 -48.95 -2.51
CA ASP A 405 -22.57 -48.71 -3.30
C ASP A 405 -22.93 -48.00 -4.62
N ASP A 406 -22.14 -46.99 -5.00
CA ASP A 406 -22.56 -45.88 -5.88
C ASP A 406 -22.43 -46.21 -7.39
N ARG A 407 -22.82 -47.43 -7.78
CA ARG A 407 -22.59 -48.01 -9.13
C ARG A 407 -23.69 -48.96 -9.60
N GLY A 408 -24.92 -48.45 -9.74
CA GLY A 408 -25.96 -49.11 -10.55
C GLY A 408 -26.31 -50.55 -10.14
N GLY A 409 -26.35 -50.81 -8.82
CA GLY A 409 -26.57 -52.15 -8.27
C GLY A 409 -27.92 -52.77 -8.64
N GLU A 410 -27.99 -54.11 -8.60
CA GLU A 410 -29.25 -54.83 -8.84
C GLU A 410 -30.31 -54.45 -7.80
N VAL A 411 -31.54 -54.23 -8.27
CA VAL A 411 -32.70 -54.14 -7.38
C VAL A 411 -32.99 -55.52 -6.79
N GLU A 412 -32.78 -55.68 -5.48
CA GLU A 412 -33.22 -56.85 -4.71
C GLU A 412 -34.51 -56.54 -3.94
N PRO A 413 -35.68 -57.03 -4.39
CA PRO A 413 -36.92 -56.88 -3.64
C PRO A 413 -37.03 -57.90 -2.51
N ARG A 414 -37.54 -57.46 -1.36
CA ARG A 414 -37.77 -58.27 -0.15
C ARG A 414 -39.25 -58.18 0.28
N PRO A 415 -39.88 -59.28 0.72
CA PRO A 415 -41.29 -59.26 1.11
C PRO A 415 -41.45 -58.53 2.45
N LEU A 416 -42.45 -57.65 2.53
CA LEU A 416 -42.74 -56.79 3.69
C LEU A 416 -44.06 -57.15 4.36
N ALA A 417 -45.07 -57.59 3.59
CA ALA A 417 -46.35 -58.06 4.09
C ALA A 417 -47.01 -59.05 3.12
N VAL A 418 -47.78 -60.00 3.64
CA VAL A 418 -48.48 -61.06 2.89
C VAL A 418 -49.95 -61.11 3.31
N TRP A 419 -50.84 -61.38 2.35
CA TRP A 419 -52.24 -61.71 2.59
C TRP A 419 -52.66 -62.93 1.75
N PRO A 420 -53.38 -63.92 2.30
CA PRO A 420 -53.87 -64.01 3.69
C PRO A 420 -52.74 -64.26 4.71
N LEU A 421 -52.99 -63.92 5.97
CA LEU A 421 -52.07 -64.16 7.08
C LEU A 421 -52.08 -65.64 7.47
N LEU A 422 -50.95 -66.33 7.25
CA LEU A 422 -50.83 -67.79 7.40
C LEU A 422 -50.53 -68.31 8.83
N ASN A 423 -50.59 -67.45 9.87
CA ASN A 423 -50.28 -67.85 11.26
C ASN A 423 -50.99 -66.96 12.30
N ASP A 424 -51.83 -67.56 13.17
CA ASP A 424 -52.53 -66.87 14.28
C ASP A 424 -51.61 -66.24 15.35
N ARG A 425 -50.31 -66.53 15.31
CA ARG A 425 -49.29 -65.94 16.22
C ARG A 425 -48.37 -64.93 15.53
N GLY A 426 -48.52 -64.73 14.23
CA GLY A 426 -47.79 -63.73 13.44
C GLY A 426 -48.42 -62.35 13.61
N GLY A 427 -48.15 -61.69 14.74
CA GLY A 427 -48.61 -60.32 14.97
C GLY A 427 -48.09 -59.35 13.90
N ILE A 428 -48.85 -58.28 13.63
CA ILE A 428 -48.53 -57.23 12.65
C ILE A 428 -47.25 -56.50 13.12
N GLY A 429 -46.09 -57.05 12.76
CA GLY A 429 -44.80 -56.69 13.35
C GLY A 429 -43.61 -57.43 12.75
N GLN A 430 -43.74 -58.75 12.58
CA GLN A 430 -42.62 -59.61 12.22
C GLN A 430 -42.25 -59.53 10.71
N PRO A 431 -40.97 -59.71 10.35
CA PRO A 431 -40.55 -59.80 8.95
C PRO A 431 -41.14 -61.06 8.29
N VAL A 432 -41.55 -60.93 7.02
CA VAL A 432 -42.03 -62.06 6.23
C VAL A 432 -40.85 -62.95 5.85
N ASN A 433 -40.93 -64.24 6.16
CA ASN A 433 -39.96 -65.23 5.70
C ASN A 433 -40.25 -65.61 4.24
N GLU A 434 -39.21 -65.83 3.45
CA GLU A 434 -39.33 -66.20 2.02
C GLU A 434 -40.20 -67.45 1.79
N SER A 435 -40.21 -68.39 2.75
CA SER A 435 -41.03 -69.60 2.74
C SER A 435 -42.54 -69.39 2.98
N GLN A 436 -42.98 -68.16 3.24
CA GLN A 436 -44.40 -67.80 3.40
C GLN A 436 -45.02 -67.29 2.08
N VAL A 437 -44.22 -67.14 1.03
CA VAL A 437 -44.65 -66.65 -0.29
C VAL A 437 -44.81 -67.82 -1.27
N GLU A 438 -45.97 -67.92 -1.91
CA GLU A 438 -46.18 -68.82 -3.04
C GLU A 438 -45.34 -68.36 -4.24
N HIS A 439 -44.58 -69.28 -4.86
CA HIS A 439 -43.73 -68.99 -6.03
C HIS A 439 -42.77 -67.81 -5.80
N PHE A 440 -41.99 -67.88 -4.71
CA PHE A 440 -41.15 -66.78 -4.23
C PHE A 440 -40.10 -66.30 -5.25
N GLN A 441 -39.44 -67.20 -5.98
CA GLN A 441 -38.39 -66.80 -6.93
C GLN A 441 -39.00 -66.13 -8.18
N GLU A 442 -40.14 -66.64 -8.63
CA GLU A 442 -40.95 -66.09 -9.70
C GLU A 442 -41.49 -64.70 -9.29
N CYS A 443 -41.96 -64.54 -8.05
CA CYS A 443 -42.32 -63.25 -7.45
C CYS A 443 -41.14 -62.28 -7.40
N LYS A 444 -39.97 -62.72 -6.94
CA LYS A 444 -38.75 -61.90 -6.82
C LYS A 444 -38.29 -61.40 -8.20
N ALA A 445 -38.36 -62.25 -9.22
CA ALA A 445 -38.09 -61.89 -10.62
C ALA A 445 -39.15 -60.92 -11.18
N ALA A 446 -40.43 -61.21 -10.99
CA ALA A 446 -41.53 -60.38 -11.50
C ALA A 446 -41.54 -58.97 -10.91
N VAL A 447 -41.25 -58.85 -9.61
CA VAL A 447 -41.09 -57.55 -8.95
C VAL A 447 -39.87 -56.80 -9.51
N ARG A 448 -38.75 -57.48 -9.75
CA ARG A 448 -37.56 -56.85 -10.34
C ARG A 448 -37.88 -56.27 -11.72
N GLU A 449 -38.57 -57.00 -12.60
CA GLU A 449 -38.97 -56.47 -13.91
C GLU A 449 -39.96 -55.30 -13.78
N ALA A 450 -40.99 -55.43 -12.94
CA ALA A 450 -41.98 -54.37 -12.71
C ALA A 450 -41.35 -53.07 -12.15
N LEU A 451 -40.35 -53.18 -11.27
CA LEU A 451 -39.63 -52.06 -10.67
C LEU A 451 -38.59 -51.42 -11.60
N VAL A 452 -38.04 -52.16 -12.55
CA VAL A 452 -37.11 -51.66 -13.57
C VAL A 452 -37.87 -51.02 -14.73
N GLY A 453 -38.89 -51.69 -15.26
CA GLY A 453 -39.76 -51.18 -16.33
C GLY A 453 -40.75 -50.10 -15.86
N ASN A 454 -40.94 -49.96 -14.54
CA ASN A 454 -41.85 -49.03 -13.87
C ASN A 454 -43.31 -49.11 -14.40
N LYS A 455 -43.75 -50.35 -14.65
CA LYS A 455 -45.05 -50.75 -15.21
C LYS A 455 -45.45 -52.12 -14.62
N PRO A 456 -46.73 -52.53 -14.71
CA PRO A 456 -47.09 -53.91 -14.42
C PRO A 456 -46.31 -54.92 -15.28
N ALA A 457 -45.83 -55.99 -14.67
CA ALA A 457 -45.25 -57.14 -15.35
C ALA A 457 -46.07 -58.40 -15.03
N ILE A 458 -46.17 -59.34 -15.96
CA ILE A 458 -47.06 -60.51 -15.86
C ILE A 458 -46.35 -61.76 -16.37
N PHE A 459 -46.39 -62.84 -15.57
CA PHE A 459 -45.64 -64.07 -15.80
C PHE A 459 -46.53 -65.32 -15.72
N GLY A 460 -46.11 -66.38 -16.41
CA GLY A 460 -46.65 -67.74 -16.18
C GLY A 460 -45.99 -68.39 -14.97
N ILE A 461 -46.70 -69.28 -14.28
CA ILE A 461 -46.27 -69.85 -12.99
C ILE A 461 -45.30 -71.06 -13.10
N GLU A 462 -44.99 -71.53 -14.32
CA GLU A 462 -44.12 -72.71 -14.53
C GLU A 462 -42.97 -72.52 -15.55
N GLU A 463 -42.87 -71.39 -16.26
CA GLU A 463 -41.74 -71.08 -17.17
C GLU A 463 -41.37 -69.59 -17.16
N GLN A 464 -40.08 -69.28 -17.32
CA GLN A 464 -39.54 -67.91 -17.34
C GLN A 464 -39.68 -67.22 -18.71
N THR A 465 -40.91 -67.10 -19.22
CA THR A 465 -41.18 -66.54 -20.55
C THR A 465 -42.19 -65.38 -20.53
N THR A 466 -41.82 -64.26 -21.16
CA THR A 466 -42.60 -63.02 -21.12
C THR A 466 -43.72 -63.00 -22.19
N PHE A 467 -44.81 -63.71 -21.88
CA PHE A 467 -46.15 -63.57 -22.46
C PHE A 467 -46.42 -64.13 -23.88
N TYR A 468 -47.72 -64.37 -24.15
CA TYR A 468 -48.36 -64.75 -25.43
C TYR A 468 -48.41 -66.23 -25.88
N GLU A 469 -48.31 -67.20 -24.97
CA GLU A 469 -48.84 -68.56 -25.23
C GLU A 469 -50.10 -68.86 -24.40
N ALA A 470 -51.03 -69.62 -24.99
CA ALA A 470 -52.35 -69.88 -24.43
C ALA A 470 -52.44 -71.28 -23.80
N GLY A 471 -52.13 -71.38 -22.50
CA GLY A 471 -52.27 -72.66 -21.77
C GLY A 471 -51.84 -72.69 -20.30
N HIS A 472 -51.27 -71.61 -19.76
CA HIS A 472 -50.70 -71.62 -18.40
C HIS A 472 -51.74 -71.91 -17.30
N LYS A 473 -51.34 -72.71 -16.30
CA LYS A 473 -52.19 -73.10 -15.15
C LYS A 473 -52.57 -71.93 -14.24
N GLY A 474 -51.74 -70.89 -14.21
CA GLY A 474 -51.95 -69.66 -13.44
C GLY A 474 -51.00 -68.55 -13.89
N TYR A 475 -51.29 -67.33 -13.44
CA TYR A 475 -50.57 -66.11 -13.79
C TYR A 475 -50.14 -65.36 -12.52
N LEU A 476 -48.94 -64.79 -12.57
CA LEU A 476 -48.41 -63.90 -11.56
C LEU A 476 -48.43 -62.46 -12.09
N VAL A 477 -49.09 -61.54 -11.40
CA VAL A 477 -49.11 -60.10 -11.73
C VAL A 477 -48.28 -59.35 -10.70
N ALA A 478 -47.29 -58.56 -11.13
CA ALA A 478 -46.52 -57.65 -10.29
C ALA A 478 -46.80 -56.19 -10.70
N VAL A 479 -47.21 -55.34 -9.76
CA VAL A 479 -47.52 -53.92 -10.00
C VAL A 479 -46.65 -53.02 -9.11
N PRO A 480 -45.89 -52.07 -9.67
CA PRO A 480 -45.09 -51.14 -8.87
C PRO A 480 -46.01 -50.11 -8.20
N LEU A 481 -45.75 -49.84 -6.92
CA LEU A 481 -46.31 -48.68 -6.22
C LEU A 481 -45.43 -47.48 -6.54
N LEU A 482 -45.89 -46.65 -7.48
CA LEU A 482 -45.27 -45.37 -7.78
C LEU A 482 -45.25 -44.49 -6.52
N ALA A 483 -44.12 -43.85 -6.25
CA ALA A 483 -43.99 -42.85 -5.20
C ALA A 483 -44.02 -41.45 -5.83
N SER A 484 -45.05 -40.66 -5.53
CA SER A 484 -45.11 -39.26 -5.94
C SER A 484 -44.41 -38.35 -4.92
N GLY A 485 -43.32 -37.71 -5.34
CA GLY A 485 -42.55 -36.77 -4.54
C GLY A 485 -41.14 -37.24 -4.19
N GLU A 486 -40.24 -36.28 -3.95
CA GLU A 486 -38.84 -36.52 -3.59
C GLU A 486 -38.70 -37.03 -2.15
N SER A 487 -38.94 -38.33 -1.94
CA SER A 487 -38.49 -39.01 -0.73
C SER A 487 -36.95 -39.12 -0.76
N PRO A 488 -36.22 -38.72 0.31
CA PRO A 488 -34.75 -38.74 0.33
C PRO A 488 -34.15 -40.15 0.37
N VAL A 489 -34.98 -41.20 0.52
CA VAL A 489 -34.55 -42.60 0.40
C VAL A 489 -35.25 -43.20 -0.82
N ASN A 490 -34.46 -43.76 -1.74
CA ASN A 490 -34.87 -44.17 -3.09
C ASN A 490 -35.64 -45.51 -3.12
N VAL A 491 -36.50 -45.73 -2.12
CA VAL A 491 -37.19 -47.00 -1.83
C VAL A 491 -38.38 -47.16 -2.77
N ARG A 492 -38.33 -48.16 -3.65
CA ARG A 492 -39.47 -48.54 -4.48
C ARG A 492 -40.25 -49.66 -3.82
N HIS A 493 -41.57 -49.66 -3.99
CA HIS A 493 -42.44 -50.71 -3.48
C HIS A 493 -43.19 -51.36 -4.65
N ALA A 494 -43.62 -52.61 -4.50
CA ALA A 494 -44.43 -53.32 -5.50
C ALA A 494 -45.34 -54.34 -4.82
N ILE A 495 -46.47 -54.67 -5.45
CA ILE A 495 -47.38 -55.73 -4.98
C ILE A 495 -47.43 -56.84 -6.03
N THR A 496 -47.24 -58.09 -5.61
CA THR A 496 -47.57 -59.26 -6.43
C THR A 496 -48.95 -59.82 -6.10
N LEU A 497 -49.58 -60.46 -7.08
CA LEU A 497 -50.85 -61.16 -6.97
C LEU A 497 -50.76 -62.50 -7.71
N VAL A 498 -51.04 -63.61 -7.01
CA VAL A 498 -51.04 -64.97 -7.57
C VAL A 498 -52.45 -65.32 -8.05
N LEU A 499 -52.65 -65.42 -9.36
CA LEU A 499 -53.95 -65.66 -10.01
C LEU A 499 -54.04 -67.06 -10.63
N ASP A 500 -55.20 -67.68 -10.51
CA ASP A 500 -55.57 -68.84 -11.34
C ASP A 500 -55.72 -68.48 -12.82
N SER A 501 -55.70 -69.48 -13.70
CA SER A 501 -55.78 -69.29 -15.16
C SER A 501 -57.02 -68.48 -15.60
N ARG A 502 -56.81 -67.49 -16.47
CA ARG A 502 -57.83 -66.55 -16.98
C ARG A 502 -57.65 -66.27 -18.47
N SER A 503 -58.72 -65.81 -19.12
CA SER A 503 -58.63 -65.28 -20.47
C SER A 503 -57.83 -63.96 -20.50
N GLN A 504 -57.14 -63.71 -21.60
CA GLN A 504 -56.29 -62.52 -21.79
C GLN A 504 -57.03 -61.20 -21.50
N GLN A 505 -58.30 -61.09 -21.93
CA GLN A 505 -59.13 -59.90 -21.71
C GLN A 505 -59.48 -59.70 -20.22
N ALA A 506 -59.80 -60.78 -19.49
CA ALA A 506 -60.05 -60.72 -18.06
C ALA A 506 -58.77 -60.40 -17.27
N LEU A 507 -57.62 -60.91 -17.71
CA LEU A 507 -56.31 -60.62 -17.12
C LEU A 507 -55.93 -59.14 -17.30
N GLN A 508 -56.10 -58.58 -18.51
CA GLN A 508 -55.90 -57.14 -18.76
C GLN A 508 -56.83 -56.26 -17.91
N THR A 509 -58.10 -56.62 -17.76
CA THR A 509 -59.03 -55.90 -16.87
C THR A 509 -58.64 -56.03 -15.40
N THR A 510 -58.11 -57.18 -14.97
CA THR A 510 -57.60 -57.38 -13.61
C THR A 510 -56.40 -56.47 -13.33
N VAL A 511 -55.44 -56.37 -14.25
CA VAL A 511 -54.26 -55.49 -14.12
C VAL A 511 -54.66 -54.02 -13.98
N ALA A 512 -55.50 -53.50 -14.88
CA ALA A 512 -55.93 -52.10 -14.84
C ALA A 512 -56.71 -51.73 -13.57
N LEU A 513 -57.46 -52.69 -13.01
CA LEU A 513 -58.18 -52.51 -11.73
C LEU A 513 -57.22 -52.53 -10.54
N VAL A 514 -56.21 -53.41 -10.54
CA VAL A 514 -55.14 -53.44 -9.54
C VAL A 514 -54.32 -52.14 -9.57
N GLU A 515 -53.91 -51.66 -10.75
CA GLU A 515 -53.20 -50.38 -10.91
C GLU A 515 -53.98 -49.21 -10.29
N LEU A 516 -55.27 -49.09 -10.59
CA LEU A 516 -56.10 -48.00 -10.05
C LEU A 516 -56.32 -48.13 -8.54
N MET A 517 -56.43 -49.35 -8.01
CA MET A 517 -56.49 -49.59 -6.55
C MET A 517 -55.18 -49.25 -5.85
N CYS A 518 -54.03 -49.63 -6.41
CA CYS A 518 -52.70 -49.20 -5.96
C CYS A 518 -52.55 -47.67 -5.98
N GLY A 519 -53.27 -46.97 -6.87
CA GLY A 519 -53.39 -45.51 -6.88
C GLY A 519 -53.82 -44.90 -5.54
N TYR A 520 -54.67 -45.58 -4.74
CA TYR A 520 -55.18 -45.04 -3.46
C TYR A 520 -54.08 -44.82 -2.40
N VAL A 521 -52.92 -45.45 -2.53
CA VAL A 521 -51.72 -45.17 -1.69
C VAL A 521 -51.37 -43.68 -1.71
N HIS A 522 -51.50 -43.02 -2.86
CA HIS A 522 -51.25 -41.59 -3.01
C HIS A 522 -52.23 -40.73 -2.22
N GLY A 523 -53.50 -41.14 -2.17
CA GLY A 523 -54.54 -40.45 -1.40
C GLY A 523 -54.29 -40.53 0.11
N HIS A 524 -53.87 -41.70 0.61
CA HIS A 524 -53.49 -41.86 2.01
C HIS A 524 -52.26 -41.02 2.36
N ALA A 525 -51.18 -41.12 1.58
CA ALA A 525 -49.95 -40.38 1.79
C ALA A 525 -50.15 -38.85 1.76
N ALA A 526 -50.95 -38.34 0.81
CA ALA A 526 -51.31 -36.93 0.76
C ALA A 526 -52.13 -36.48 1.98
N GLY A 527 -53.05 -37.32 2.48
CA GLY A 527 -53.81 -37.08 3.71
C GLY A 527 -52.93 -37.01 4.96
N GLN A 528 -51.98 -37.94 5.11
CA GLN A 528 -51.00 -37.93 6.21
C GLN A 528 -50.07 -36.71 6.13
N MET A 529 -49.62 -36.34 4.92
CA MET A 529 -48.79 -35.14 4.70
C MET A 529 -49.57 -33.85 5.04
N LEU A 530 -50.86 -33.78 4.72
CA LEU A 530 -51.72 -32.66 5.09
C LEU A 530 -51.91 -32.55 6.61
N LYS A 531 -52.16 -33.67 7.31
CA LYS A 531 -52.21 -33.67 8.79
C LYS A 531 -50.91 -33.15 9.40
N ARG A 532 -49.75 -33.69 8.97
CA ARG A 532 -48.42 -33.28 9.47
C ARG A 532 -48.12 -31.81 9.21
N THR A 533 -48.51 -31.28 8.04
CA THR A 533 -48.33 -29.84 7.73
C THR A 533 -49.31 -28.93 8.47
N GLN A 534 -50.53 -29.39 8.78
CA GLN A 534 -51.46 -28.66 9.66
C GLN A 534 -50.96 -28.60 11.10
N ALA A 535 -50.48 -29.71 11.67
CA ALA A 535 -49.90 -29.76 13.01
C ALA A 535 -48.64 -28.86 13.11
N ALA A 536 -47.70 -29.00 12.17
CA ALA A 536 -46.52 -28.14 12.09
C ALA A 536 -46.86 -26.65 11.88
N GLY A 537 -47.91 -26.35 11.13
CA GLY A 537 -48.42 -24.99 10.95
C GLY A 537 -48.99 -24.38 12.24
N ALA A 538 -49.73 -25.17 13.02
CA ALA A 538 -50.27 -24.75 14.31
C ALA A 538 -49.17 -24.52 15.37
N ALA A 539 -48.18 -25.42 15.44
CA ALA A 539 -47.01 -25.25 16.28
C ALA A 539 -46.18 -24.02 15.88
N LEU A 540 -45.99 -23.77 14.57
CA LEU A 540 -45.27 -22.60 14.07
C LEU A 540 -46.01 -21.29 14.38
N ASP A 541 -47.34 -21.24 14.26
CA ASP A 541 -48.15 -20.08 14.64
C ASP A 541 -48.06 -19.80 16.15
N LEU A 542 -48.26 -20.83 16.99
CA LEU A 542 -48.14 -20.70 18.45
C LEU A 542 -46.72 -20.26 18.85
N ALA A 543 -45.69 -20.87 18.28
CA ALA A 543 -44.29 -20.49 18.52
C ALA A 543 -44.01 -19.05 18.06
N THR A 544 -44.55 -18.61 16.90
CA THR A 544 -44.36 -17.25 16.39
C THR A 544 -44.96 -16.20 17.34
N ARG A 545 -46.16 -16.46 17.89
CA ARG A 545 -46.80 -15.58 18.88
C ARG A 545 -45.98 -15.48 20.16
N LEU A 546 -45.53 -16.62 20.70
CA LEU A 546 -44.71 -16.65 21.92
C LEU A 546 -43.32 -16.03 21.71
N ILE A 547 -42.68 -16.25 20.56
CA ILE A 547 -41.39 -15.63 20.21
C ILE A 547 -41.54 -14.10 20.06
N ALA A 548 -42.66 -13.62 19.51
CA ALA A 548 -42.96 -12.19 19.44
C ALA A 548 -43.10 -11.58 20.85
N ALA A 549 -43.81 -12.26 21.76
CA ALA A 549 -43.92 -11.85 23.16
C ALA A 549 -42.55 -11.86 23.87
N ILE A 550 -41.87 -13.01 23.91
CA ILE A 550 -40.51 -13.20 24.46
C ILE A 550 -39.54 -12.09 24.05
N ASN A 551 -39.61 -11.64 22.79
CA ASN A 551 -38.68 -10.63 22.29
C ASN A 551 -38.88 -9.22 22.89
N THR A 552 -40.06 -8.91 23.43
CA THR A 552 -40.32 -7.64 24.13
C THR A 552 -39.67 -7.56 25.52
N SER A 553 -39.32 -8.70 26.12
CA SER A 553 -38.64 -8.73 27.41
C SER A 553 -37.16 -8.31 27.31
N PRO A 554 -36.63 -7.54 28.29
CA PRO A 554 -35.27 -7.00 28.22
C PRO A 554 -34.17 -8.00 28.62
N ASN A 555 -34.51 -9.06 29.37
CA ASN A 555 -33.55 -10.05 29.88
C ASN A 555 -34.16 -11.46 29.87
N PHE A 556 -33.33 -12.49 30.07
CA PHE A 556 -33.72 -13.90 30.02
C PHE A 556 -34.76 -14.29 31.09
N LYS A 557 -34.67 -13.76 32.32
CA LYS A 557 -35.68 -14.04 33.36
C LYS A 557 -37.06 -13.51 32.97
N GLY A 558 -37.11 -12.27 32.45
CA GLY A 558 -38.35 -11.65 31.96
C GLY A 558 -38.94 -12.43 30.79
N ALA A 559 -38.10 -12.83 29.82
CA ALA A 559 -38.53 -13.66 28.69
C ALA A 559 -39.15 -15.00 29.13
N CYS A 560 -38.54 -15.67 30.11
CA CYS A 560 -39.09 -16.88 30.72
C CYS A 560 -40.42 -16.62 31.46
N LEU A 561 -40.53 -15.51 32.21
CA LEU A 561 -41.76 -15.14 32.94
C LEU A 561 -42.92 -14.81 31.97
N GLN A 562 -42.64 -14.08 30.90
CA GLN A 562 -43.61 -13.75 29.87
C GLN A 562 -44.11 -15.01 29.15
N LEU A 563 -43.20 -15.93 28.78
CA LEU A 563 -43.55 -17.22 28.18
C LEU A 563 -44.52 -18.03 29.06
N VAL A 564 -44.23 -18.20 30.37
CA VAL A 564 -45.10 -19.01 31.24
C VAL A 564 -46.45 -18.32 31.50
N ASN A 565 -46.48 -16.98 31.59
CA ASN A 565 -47.73 -16.22 31.72
C ASN A 565 -48.61 -16.30 30.45
N ASP A 566 -47.99 -16.31 29.27
CA ASP A 566 -48.72 -16.44 28.00
C ASP A 566 -49.25 -17.86 27.81
N LEU A 567 -48.43 -18.88 28.12
CA LEU A 567 -48.85 -20.28 28.11
C LEU A 567 -49.95 -20.59 29.12
N SER A 568 -49.87 -20.12 30.38
CA SER A 568 -50.91 -20.38 31.38
C SER A 568 -52.25 -19.80 30.95
N ARG A 569 -52.25 -18.61 30.33
CA ARG A 569 -53.46 -17.96 29.80
C ARG A 569 -53.99 -18.61 28.52
N GLN A 570 -53.12 -19.03 27.60
CA GLN A 570 -53.53 -19.65 26.34
C GLN A 570 -54.03 -21.08 26.52
N LEU A 571 -53.38 -21.86 27.40
CA LEU A 571 -53.80 -23.22 27.75
C LEU A 571 -54.91 -23.22 28.81
N GLY A 572 -55.13 -22.12 29.53
CA GLY A 572 -56.02 -22.09 30.69
C GLY A 572 -55.58 -23.10 31.76
N ALA A 573 -54.27 -23.14 32.04
CA ALA A 573 -53.64 -23.98 33.05
C ALA A 573 -53.50 -23.22 34.38
N ASP A 574 -53.55 -23.95 35.49
CA ASP A 574 -53.52 -23.38 36.84
C ASP A 574 -52.13 -22.89 37.23
N ARG A 575 -51.09 -23.54 36.70
CA ARG A 575 -49.71 -23.06 36.77
C ARG A 575 -48.92 -23.53 35.54
N VAL A 576 -48.01 -22.67 35.08
CA VAL A 576 -46.93 -23.05 34.18
C VAL A 576 -45.60 -22.59 34.79
N ALA A 577 -44.60 -23.46 34.79
CA ALA A 577 -43.28 -23.18 35.34
C ALA A 577 -42.19 -23.55 34.33
N ILE A 578 -41.10 -22.78 34.29
CA ILE A 578 -39.95 -23.07 33.43
C ILE A 578 -38.67 -23.16 34.26
N GLY A 579 -38.01 -24.31 34.16
CA GLY A 579 -36.70 -24.57 34.72
C GLY A 579 -35.62 -24.58 33.64
N TRP A 580 -34.40 -24.24 34.02
CA TRP A 580 -33.26 -24.27 33.11
C TRP A 580 -32.05 -24.95 33.73
N ALA A 581 -31.39 -25.83 32.97
CA ALA A 581 -30.24 -26.59 33.40
C ALA A 581 -29.06 -25.69 33.83
N LYS A 582 -28.42 -26.05 34.95
CA LYS A 582 -27.27 -25.33 35.50
C LYS A 582 -26.18 -26.32 35.92
N GLY A 583 -25.13 -26.39 35.11
CA GLY A 583 -23.95 -27.23 35.29
C GLY A 583 -22.91 -26.93 34.21
N LEU A 584 -21.74 -27.58 34.29
CA LEU A 584 -20.62 -27.44 33.33
C LEU A 584 -20.24 -28.76 32.64
N GLY A 585 -20.90 -29.87 33.00
CA GLY A 585 -20.70 -31.18 32.39
C GLY A 585 -21.42 -31.32 31.03
N ARG A 586 -20.87 -32.17 30.16
CA ARG A 586 -21.50 -32.55 28.89
C ARG A 586 -21.92 -34.02 28.97
N ARG A 587 -23.21 -34.24 29.26
CA ARG A 587 -23.85 -35.50 29.71
C ARG A 587 -23.34 -36.03 31.07
N GLY A 588 -24.27 -36.53 31.89
CA GLY A 588 -23.99 -37.48 32.98
C GLY A 588 -24.02 -36.94 34.41
N GLU A 589 -23.15 -35.98 34.76
CA GLU A 589 -22.89 -35.67 36.18
C GLU A 589 -23.07 -34.19 36.55
N GLY A 590 -23.75 -33.94 37.68
CA GLY A 590 -23.78 -32.65 38.37
C GLY A 590 -24.63 -31.54 37.72
N VAL A 591 -25.46 -31.85 36.73
CA VAL A 591 -26.45 -30.91 36.19
C VAL A 591 -27.73 -31.02 37.03
N THR A 592 -28.31 -29.87 37.38
CA THR A 592 -29.68 -29.80 37.93
C THR A 592 -30.48 -28.76 37.17
N VAL A 593 -31.76 -29.02 36.94
CA VAL A 593 -32.73 -28.04 36.45
C VAL A 593 -33.16 -27.18 37.62
N LYS A 594 -33.20 -25.86 37.40
CA LYS A 594 -33.52 -24.90 38.45
C LYS A 594 -34.54 -23.89 37.95
N THR A 595 -35.62 -23.66 38.69
CA THR A 595 -36.76 -22.85 38.24
C THR A 595 -36.36 -21.40 38.01
N VAL A 596 -36.70 -20.86 36.84
CA VAL A 596 -36.39 -19.49 36.40
C VAL A 596 -37.60 -18.58 36.57
N ALA A 597 -38.79 -19.07 36.20
CA ALA A 597 -40.06 -18.37 36.35
C ALA A 597 -41.22 -19.35 36.58
N ILE A 598 -42.28 -18.85 37.19
CA ILE A 598 -43.57 -19.51 37.42
C ILE A 598 -44.66 -18.50 37.05
N SER A 599 -45.76 -18.97 36.46
CA SER A 599 -46.89 -18.13 36.08
C SER A 599 -47.42 -17.31 37.26
N ASP A 600 -47.79 -16.07 36.97
CA ASP A 600 -48.28 -15.06 37.93
C ASP A 600 -47.36 -14.81 39.15
N THR A 601 -46.09 -15.25 39.08
CA THR A 601 -45.12 -15.21 40.19
C THR A 601 -43.82 -14.54 39.76
N GLU A 602 -43.70 -13.22 39.99
CA GLU A 602 -42.53 -12.44 39.56
C GLU A 602 -41.22 -12.88 40.27
N ASN A 603 -41.28 -13.23 41.56
CA ASN A 603 -40.12 -13.61 42.37
C ASN A 603 -40.31 -14.99 43.01
N VAL A 604 -39.59 -15.97 42.45
CA VAL A 604 -39.62 -17.39 42.87
C VAL A 604 -38.57 -17.62 43.96
N ASP A 605 -39.01 -17.89 45.20
CA ASP A 605 -38.11 -18.37 46.26
C ASP A 605 -38.00 -19.91 46.25
N ARG A 606 -36.80 -20.41 45.98
CA ARG A 606 -36.47 -21.85 45.92
C ARG A 606 -36.47 -22.55 47.28
N ARG A 607 -36.69 -21.81 48.38
CA ARG A 607 -36.95 -22.37 49.71
C ARG A 607 -38.39 -22.85 49.88
N MET A 608 -39.30 -22.43 49.02
CA MET A 608 -40.69 -22.90 49.03
C MET A 608 -40.76 -24.35 48.58
N SER A 609 -41.46 -25.20 49.35
CA SER A 609 -41.64 -26.62 49.06
C SER A 609 -42.26 -26.88 47.68
N MET A 610 -43.18 -26.02 47.23
CA MET A 610 -43.77 -26.11 45.89
C MET A 610 -42.73 -25.95 44.78
N VAL A 611 -41.75 -25.04 44.95
CA VAL A 611 -40.67 -24.82 43.99
C VAL A 611 -39.70 -26.01 43.99
N GLN A 612 -39.47 -26.63 45.15
CA GLN A 612 -38.64 -27.83 45.25
C GLN A 612 -39.28 -29.04 44.57
N LYS A 613 -40.61 -29.21 44.71
CA LYS A 613 -41.36 -30.24 43.97
C LYS A 613 -41.39 -29.98 42.46
N LEU A 614 -41.49 -28.72 42.03
CA LEU A 614 -41.36 -28.33 40.63
C LEU A 614 -39.96 -28.63 40.07
N GLU A 615 -38.89 -28.27 40.80
CA GLU A 615 -37.52 -28.60 40.39
C GLU A 615 -37.31 -30.12 40.32
N ALA A 616 -37.87 -30.90 41.25
CA ALA A 616 -37.79 -32.37 41.21
C ALA A 616 -38.56 -33.00 40.03
N ALA A 617 -39.76 -32.48 39.68
CA ALA A 617 -40.50 -32.92 38.50
C ALA A 617 -39.78 -32.53 37.20
N MET A 618 -39.12 -31.36 37.18
CA MET A 618 -38.28 -30.93 36.06
C MET A 618 -37.02 -31.79 35.92
N ASP A 619 -36.34 -32.13 37.01
CA ASP A 619 -35.20 -33.06 37.01
C ASP A 619 -35.64 -34.46 36.53
N GLU A 620 -36.80 -34.98 36.99
CA GLU A 620 -37.37 -36.27 36.53
C GLU A 620 -37.68 -36.32 35.02
N CYS A 621 -38.03 -35.19 34.40
CA CYS A 621 -38.21 -35.08 32.94
C CYS A 621 -36.88 -34.88 32.20
N TYR A 622 -35.92 -34.15 32.80
CA TYR A 622 -34.60 -33.92 32.24
C TYR A 622 -33.78 -35.22 32.12
N ASP A 623 -33.79 -36.04 33.18
CA ASP A 623 -33.02 -37.29 33.25
C ASP A 623 -33.54 -38.39 32.31
N GLN A 624 -34.83 -38.34 31.95
CA GLN A 624 -35.45 -39.28 30.99
C GLN A 624 -35.34 -38.83 29.53
N ASP A 625 -34.97 -37.58 29.28
CA ASP A 625 -34.92 -36.95 27.96
C ASP A 625 -36.20 -37.13 27.09
N GLN A 626 -37.37 -37.12 27.73
CA GLN A 626 -38.67 -37.24 27.07
C GLN A 626 -39.77 -36.47 27.80
N PRO A 627 -40.90 -36.13 27.15
CA PRO A 627 -42.09 -35.64 27.82
C PRO A 627 -42.57 -36.62 28.92
N VAL A 628 -43.06 -36.09 30.02
CA VAL A 628 -43.58 -36.87 31.15
C VAL A 628 -44.98 -36.39 31.49
N LEU A 629 -45.96 -37.30 31.55
CA LEU A 629 -47.36 -37.00 31.89
C LEU A 629 -47.80 -37.80 33.11
N PHE A 630 -48.40 -37.11 34.09
CA PHE A 630 -49.07 -37.70 35.24
C PHE A 630 -50.53 -37.20 35.33
N PRO A 631 -51.53 -38.08 35.56
CA PRO A 631 -51.43 -39.55 35.53
C PRO A 631 -51.08 -40.08 34.13
N GLN A 632 -50.36 -41.21 34.09
CA GLN A 632 -49.95 -41.86 32.85
C GLN A 632 -51.17 -42.33 32.02
N PRO A 633 -51.10 -42.30 30.67
CA PRO A 633 -52.12 -42.93 29.84
C PRO A 633 -52.08 -44.47 30.01
N PRO A 634 -53.23 -45.16 30.11
CA PRO A 634 -53.25 -46.60 30.35
C PRO A 634 -52.90 -47.39 29.09
N GLU A 635 -51.99 -48.37 29.20
CA GLU A 635 -51.43 -49.23 28.13
C GLU A 635 -52.47 -49.95 27.22
N ARG A 636 -53.76 -49.91 27.55
CA ARG A 636 -54.84 -50.66 26.88
C ARG A 636 -56.05 -49.83 26.46
N ALA A 637 -55.89 -48.51 26.28
CA ALA A 637 -56.93 -47.63 25.74
C ALA A 637 -57.25 -47.84 24.24
N MET A 638 -57.20 -49.08 23.71
CA MET A 638 -57.67 -49.39 22.35
C MET A 638 -59.21 -49.49 22.30
N ARG A 639 -59.89 -48.38 22.60
CA ARG A 639 -61.32 -48.18 22.33
C ARG A 639 -61.53 -46.78 21.76
N GLU A 640 -62.33 -46.72 20.69
CA GLU A 640 -62.84 -45.48 20.07
C GLU A 640 -61.79 -44.48 19.54
N GLY A 641 -60.57 -44.97 19.26
CA GLY A 641 -59.67 -44.32 18.30
C GLY A 641 -58.67 -43.31 18.88
N GLU A 642 -58.56 -43.22 20.20
CA GLU A 642 -57.45 -42.50 20.85
C GLU A 642 -56.13 -43.27 20.71
N GLU A 643 -55.05 -42.55 20.46
CA GLU A 643 -53.70 -43.11 20.34
C GLU A 643 -53.03 -43.17 21.73
N ALA A 644 -52.48 -44.34 22.07
CA ALA A 644 -51.73 -44.54 23.31
C ALA A 644 -50.22 -44.54 23.01
N ASP A 645 -49.54 -43.43 23.29
CA ASP A 645 -48.08 -43.39 23.22
C ASP A 645 -47.46 -44.30 24.31
N VAL A 646 -46.72 -45.30 23.84
CA VAL A 646 -46.04 -46.29 24.67
C VAL A 646 -44.96 -45.62 25.53
N LEU A 647 -44.30 -44.57 25.05
CA LEU A 647 -43.27 -43.85 25.81
C LEU A 647 -43.88 -43.12 27.02
N LEU A 648 -44.96 -42.37 26.82
CA LEU A 648 -45.70 -41.72 27.91
C LEU A 648 -46.29 -42.70 28.93
N SER A 649 -46.70 -43.91 28.52
CA SER A 649 -47.16 -44.94 29.46
C SER A 649 -46.02 -45.55 30.31
N GLN A 650 -44.78 -45.50 29.82
CA GLN A 650 -43.60 -46.10 30.47
C GLN A 650 -42.72 -45.08 31.21
N ALA A 651 -42.95 -43.77 31.03
CA ALA A 651 -42.21 -42.70 31.70
C ALA A 651 -42.31 -42.78 33.23
N ILE A 652 -41.21 -42.52 33.93
CA ILE A 652 -41.14 -42.45 35.39
C ILE A 652 -41.85 -41.17 35.86
N THR A 653 -42.75 -41.30 36.86
CA THR A 653 -43.67 -40.25 37.30
C THR A 653 -43.72 -40.10 38.84
N HIS A 654 -42.62 -40.38 39.54
CA HIS A 654 -42.55 -40.30 41.00
C HIS A 654 -42.62 -38.85 41.49
N ALA A 655 -41.78 -37.96 40.96
CA ALA A 655 -41.76 -36.55 41.34
C ALA A 655 -43.01 -35.81 40.81
N HIS A 656 -43.49 -36.15 39.60
CA HIS A 656 -44.76 -35.63 39.07
C HIS A 656 -45.96 -36.00 39.95
N ARG A 657 -45.99 -37.24 40.46
CA ARG A 657 -46.99 -37.69 41.46
C ARG A 657 -46.85 -36.96 42.78
N GLU A 658 -45.62 -36.73 43.26
CA GLU A 658 -45.40 -35.99 44.50
C GLU A 658 -45.85 -34.52 44.38
N LEU A 659 -45.63 -33.88 43.23
CA LEU A 659 -46.17 -32.56 42.89
C LEU A 659 -47.71 -32.56 42.89
N ALA A 660 -48.33 -33.59 42.31
CA ALA A 660 -49.78 -33.76 42.24
C ALA A 660 -50.48 -34.11 43.58
N THR A 661 -49.75 -34.44 44.67
CA THR A 661 -50.37 -34.88 45.95
C THR A 661 -51.35 -33.89 46.61
N GLY A 662 -51.44 -32.64 46.14
CA GLY A 662 -52.39 -31.65 46.62
C GLY A 662 -53.84 -31.83 46.10
N ASP A 663 -54.05 -32.41 44.92
CA ASP A 663 -55.38 -32.62 44.34
C ASP A 663 -55.42 -33.92 43.50
N ALA A 664 -56.38 -34.80 43.79
CA ALA A 664 -56.59 -36.05 43.06
C ALA A 664 -57.02 -35.88 41.59
N LYS A 665 -57.43 -34.67 41.17
CA LYS A 665 -57.74 -34.31 39.78
C LYS A 665 -56.59 -33.61 39.05
N MET A 666 -55.43 -33.45 39.69
CA MET A 666 -54.30 -32.75 39.10
C MET A 666 -53.67 -33.52 37.94
N LYS A 667 -53.67 -32.93 36.75
CA LYS A 667 -52.79 -33.35 35.64
C LYS A 667 -51.52 -32.50 35.68
N VAL A 668 -50.38 -33.17 35.57
CA VAL A 668 -49.04 -32.54 35.52
C VAL A 668 -48.32 -33.07 34.28
N ALA A 669 -47.81 -32.17 33.45
CA ALA A 669 -46.98 -32.53 32.29
C ALA A 669 -45.67 -31.75 32.29
N SER A 670 -44.55 -32.41 32.01
CA SER A 670 -43.27 -31.76 31.75
C SER A 670 -42.75 -32.05 30.34
N LEU A 671 -42.12 -31.06 29.72
CA LEU A 671 -41.67 -31.04 28.33
C LEU A 671 -40.20 -30.59 28.25
N PRO A 672 -39.27 -31.41 27.70
CA PRO A 672 -37.87 -31.03 27.56
C PRO A 672 -37.65 -30.00 26.45
N MET A 673 -36.81 -28.99 26.71
CA MET A 673 -36.51 -27.89 25.79
C MET A 673 -35.12 -28.06 25.13
N ARG A 674 -35.08 -28.53 23.89
CA ARG A 674 -33.85 -28.94 23.19
C ARG A 674 -33.15 -27.82 22.43
N VAL A 675 -31.84 -27.86 22.33
CA VAL A 675 -31.05 -27.03 21.39
C VAL A 675 -30.05 -27.92 20.67
N GLY A 676 -30.50 -28.51 19.56
CA GLY A 676 -29.83 -29.66 18.95
C GLY A 676 -30.01 -30.90 19.84
N GLU A 677 -28.93 -31.66 20.01
CA GLU A 677 -28.90 -32.92 20.80
C GLU A 677 -28.91 -32.72 22.33
N ASP A 678 -28.78 -31.49 22.82
CA ASP A 678 -28.65 -31.19 24.26
C ASP A 678 -29.97 -30.58 24.81
N VAL A 679 -30.55 -31.17 25.87
CA VAL A 679 -31.64 -30.55 26.64
C VAL A 679 -31.10 -29.39 27.46
N THR A 680 -31.76 -28.24 27.36
CA THR A 680 -31.32 -26.99 27.98
C THR A 680 -32.22 -26.53 29.13
N GLY A 681 -33.51 -26.84 29.07
CA GLY A 681 -34.47 -26.53 30.14
C GLY A 681 -35.67 -27.49 30.08
N VAL A 682 -36.62 -27.28 30.99
CA VAL A 682 -37.87 -28.06 31.07
C VAL A 682 -39.02 -27.11 31.38
N LEU A 683 -40.12 -27.27 30.66
CA LEU A 683 -41.40 -26.59 30.92
C LEU A 683 -42.33 -27.57 31.64
N THR A 684 -42.87 -27.19 32.80
CA THR A 684 -43.86 -27.98 33.56
C THR A 684 -45.20 -27.24 33.60
N ILE A 685 -46.29 -27.97 33.38
CA ILE A 685 -47.67 -27.48 33.26
C ILE A 685 -48.54 -28.24 34.26
N GLU A 686 -49.39 -27.51 34.97
CA GLU A 686 -50.26 -27.96 36.07
C GLU A 686 -51.72 -27.58 35.74
N SER A 687 -52.65 -28.54 35.74
CA SER A 687 -54.08 -28.27 35.44
C SER A 687 -55.06 -29.23 36.11
N THR A 688 -56.12 -28.68 36.70
CA THR A 688 -57.25 -29.36 37.35
C THR A 688 -58.47 -29.43 36.40
N GLY A 689 -58.58 -30.51 35.62
CA GLY A 689 -59.72 -30.65 34.70
C GLY A 689 -59.72 -31.91 33.85
N GLU A 690 -60.90 -32.26 33.30
CA GLU A 690 -61.08 -33.52 32.56
C GLU A 690 -60.38 -33.49 31.19
N GLY A 691 -60.34 -32.34 30.49
CA GLY A 691 -59.64 -32.21 29.19
C GLY A 691 -59.08 -30.81 28.92
N ARG A 692 -57.75 -30.68 29.00
CA ARG A 692 -56.92 -29.55 28.50
C ARG A 692 -55.47 -29.94 28.19
N ILE A 693 -54.96 -30.98 28.87
CA ILE A 693 -53.75 -31.70 28.48
C ILE A 693 -54.20 -33.04 27.90
N ASP A 694 -54.07 -33.17 26.58
CA ASP A 694 -54.24 -34.39 25.78
C ASP A 694 -52.96 -34.65 24.96
N LEU A 695 -52.90 -35.77 24.24
CA LEU A 695 -51.69 -36.15 23.49
C LEU A 695 -51.35 -35.14 22.39
N ALA A 696 -52.35 -34.67 21.63
CA ALA A 696 -52.17 -33.71 20.55
C ALA A 696 -51.67 -32.34 21.05
N MET A 697 -52.12 -31.89 22.22
CA MET A 697 -51.62 -30.68 22.87
C MET A 697 -50.17 -30.85 23.34
N LEU A 698 -49.78 -32.04 23.83
CA LEU A 698 -48.39 -32.32 24.22
C LEU A 698 -47.44 -32.32 23.02
N GLU A 699 -47.83 -32.94 21.91
CA GLU A 699 -47.04 -32.90 20.66
C GLU A 699 -46.89 -31.47 20.12
N LEU A 700 -47.99 -30.71 20.12
CA LEU A 700 -48.00 -29.31 19.67
C LEU A 700 -47.14 -28.44 20.59
N LEU A 701 -47.18 -28.64 21.90
CA LEU A 701 -46.36 -27.91 22.85
C LEU A 701 -44.88 -28.32 22.79
N GLN A 702 -44.55 -29.61 22.61
CA GLN A 702 -43.17 -30.06 22.43
C GLN A 702 -42.55 -29.42 21.17
N SER A 703 -43.23 -29.55 20.03
CA SER A 703 -42.78 -28.96 18.75
C SER A 703 -42.72 -27.42 18.79
N THR A 704 -43.56 -26.77 19.60
CA THR A 704 -43.43 -25.34 19.91
C THR A 704 -42.20 -25.04 20.78
N MET A 705 -41.95 -25.84 21.84
CA MET A 705 -40.82 -25.64 22.74
C MET A 705 -39.48 -25.83 22.05
N ASP A 706 -39.35 -26.78 21.12
CA ASP A 706 -38.13 -26.99 20.34
C ASP A 706 -37.84 -25.83 19.35
N LEU A 707 -38.86 -25.05 18.95
CA LEU A 707 -38.68 -23.78 18.21
C LEU A 707 -38.30 -22.60 19.14
N ILE A 708 -38.78 -22.59 20.39
CA ILE A 708 -38.57 -21.51 21.36
C ILE A 708 -37.23 -21.65 22.10
N ALA A 709 -36.79 -22.89 22.38
CA ALA A 709 -35.60 -23.18 23.17
C ALA A 709 -34.30 -22.57 22.61
N PRO A 710 -34.04 -22.57 21.27
CA PRO A 710 -32.89 -21.86 20.70
C PRO A 710 -32.94 -20.34 20.95
N VAL A 711 -34.12 -19.72 20.91
CA VAL A 711 -34.32 -18.27 21.12
C VAL A 711 -34.04 -17.90 22.58
N LEU A 712 -34.57 -18.68 23.52
CA LEU A 712 -34.29 -18.50 24.96
C LEU A 712 -32.82 -18.79 25.30
N SER A 713 -32.21 -19.80 24.68
CA SER A 713 -30.80 -20.14 24.86
C SER A 713 -29.88 -19.01 24.35
N LEU A 714 -30.21 -18.38 23.21
CA LEU A 714 -29.51 -17.21 22.71
C LEU A 714 -29.61 -16.03 23.68
N ARG A 715 -30.82 -15.68 24.15
CA ARG A 715 -31.03 -14.64 25.20
C ARG A 715 -30.25 -14.96 26.48
N ARG A 716 -30.22 -16.22 26.93
CA ARG A 716 -29.39 -16.70 28.07
C ARG A 716 -27.88 -16.63 27.82
N SER A 717 -27.45 -16.50 26.56
CA SER A 717 -26.05 -16.31 26.20
C SER A 717 -25.68 -14.82 26.17
N ASP A 718 -26.62 -13.94 25.81
CA ASP A 718 -26.42 -12.49 25.75
C ASP A 718 -26.52 -11.82 27.13
N ASP A 719 -27.34 -12.34 28.04
CA ASP A 719 -27.38 -11.95 29.46
C ASP A 719 -26.07 -12.29 30.24
N ARG A 720 -25.09 -12.96 29.61
CA ARG A 720 -23.81 -13.29 30.26
C ARG A 720 -22.80 -12.17 30.11
N ASN A 721 -22.15 -11.82 31.23
CA ASN A 721 -21.06 -10.85 31.27
C ASN A 721 -20.01 -11.15 30.17
N LEU A 722 -19.70 -10.14 29.36
CA LEU A 722 -18.79 -10.19 28.21
C LEU A 722 -17.42 -10.83 28.55
N ALA A 723 -16.89 -10.58 29.75
CA ALA A 723 -15.61 -11.14 30.20
C ALA A 723 -15.60 -12.68 30.32
N LEU A 724 -16.76 -13.32 30.53
CA LEU A 724 -16.89 -14.78 30.56
C LEU A 724 -17.12 -15.36 29.14
N ARG A 725 -17.79 -14.61 28.26
CA ARG A 725 -18.03 -15.02 26.86
C ARG A 725 -16.72 -15.16 26.07
N SER A 726 -15.74 -14.28 26.32
CA SER A 726 -14.40 -14.37 25.72
C SER A 726 -13.57 -15.53 26.26
N TYR A 727 -13.66 -15.83 27.56
CA TYR A 727 -12.91 -16.91 28.21
C TYR A 727 -13.37 -18.32 27.78
N ASP A 728 -14.68 -18.57 27.73
CA ASP A 728 -15.22 -19.84 27.24
C ASP A 728 -14.89 -20.06 25.75
N ALA A 729 -14.81 -18.98 24.97
CA ALA A 729 -14.45 -19.02 23.55
C ALA A 729 -12.96 -19.37 23.33
N THR A 730 -12.03 -18.79 24.11
CA THR A 730 -10.60 -19.16 24.02
C THR A 730 -10.35 -20.59 24.51
N LEU A 731 -11.04 -21.06 25.56
CA LEU A 731 -10.95 -22.47 25.99
C LEU A 731 -11.44 -23.44 24.91
N LYS A 732 -12.58 -23.16 24.27
CA LYS A 732 -13.07 -23.99 23.15
C LYS A 732 -12.12 -23.98 21.97
N ALA A 733 -11.60 -22.81 21.57
CA ALA A 733 -10.60 -22.71 20.50
C ALA A 733 -9.30 -23.46 20.82
N GLY A 734 -8.80 -23.36 22.06
CA GLY A 734 -7.60 -24.07 22.51
C GLY A 734 -7.73 -25.60 22.45
N SER A 735 -8.91 -26.14 22.76
CA SER A 735 -9.16 -27.60 22.72
C SER A 735 -8.95 -28.23 21.33
N TRP A 736 -9.18 -27.47 20.26
CA TRP A 736 -8.95 -27.91 18.87
C TRP A 736 -7.47 -28.08 18.53
N ILE A 737 -6.60 -27.24 19.11
CA ILE A 737 -5.15 -27.21 18.84
C ILE A 737 -4.42 -28.35 19.55
N VAL A 738 -4.86 -28.73 20.75
CA VAL A 738 -4.15 -29.71 21.60
C VAL A 738 -4.38 -31.16 21.14
N GLY A 739 -5.51 -31.47 20.51
CA GLY A 739 -5.96 -32.83 20.16
C GLY A 739 -4.95 -33.73 19.41
N THR A 740 -5.08 -35.05 19.60
CA THR A 740 -4.16 -36.08 19.07
C THR A 740 -4.33 -36.39 17.58
N LYS A 741 -5.45 -35.99 16.95
CA LYS A 741 -5.80 -36.38 15.57
C LYS A 741 -5.21 -35.49 14.45
N HIS A 742 -4.39 -34.48 14.77
CA HIS A 742 -4.00 -33.43 13.81
C HIS A 742 -2.47 -33.21 13.67
N THR A 743 -1.69 -34.30 13.59
CA THR A 743 -0.23 -34.28 13.46
C THR A 743 0.26 -33.46 12.25
N VAL A 744 -0.41 -33.57 11.09
CA VAL A 744 -0.03 -32.84 9.86
C VAL A 744 -0.11 -31.32 10.05
N TRP A 745 -1.14 -30.83 10.74
CA TRP A 745 -1.28 -29.39 11.04
C TRP A 745 -0.24 -28.90 12.07
N LYS A 746 0.15 -29.74 13.04
CA LYS A 746 1.23 -29.42 13.99
C LYS A 746 2.60 -29.36 13.29
N LEU A 747 2.85 -30.25 12.34
CA LEU A 747 4.08 -30.26 11.53
C LEU A 747 4.10 -29.10 10.52
N GLY A 748 2.97 -28.80 9.87
CA GLY A 748 2.80 -27.62 9.03
C GLY A 748 2.97 -26.30 9.79
N LEU A 749 2.45 -26.20 11.03
CA LEU A 749 2.68 -25.05 11.91
C LEU A 749 4.16 -24.92 12.27
N ALA A 750 4.84 -26.01 12.65
CA ALA A 750 6.27 -25.97 12.96
C ALA A 750 7.13 -25.51 11.77
N VAL A 751 6.82 -25.99 10.55
CA VAL A 751 7.49 -25.54 9.30
C VAL A 751 7.17 -24.07 9.01
N ALA A 752 5.92 -23.62 9.20
CA ALA A 752 5.55 -22.21 9.03
C ALA A 752 6.25 -21.30 10.06
N THR A 753 6.35 -21.71 11.32
CA THR A 753 7.10 -20.99 12.36
C THR A 753 8.59 -20.93 12.02
N LEU A 754 9.18 -22.03 11.54
CA LEU A 754 10.60 -22.05 11.15
C LEU A 754 10.90 -21.20 9.91
N LEU A 755 9.99 -21.18 8.92
CA LEU A 755 10.06 -20.27 7.78
C LEU A 755 9.91 -18.80 8.21
N MET A 756 8.98 -18.50 9.12
CA MET A 756 8.81 -17.14 9.66
C MET A 756 10.04 -16.69 10.46
N LEU A 757 10.63 -17.59 11.25
CA LEU A 757 11.89 -17.36 11.96
C LEU A 757 13.03 -17.07 10.99
N ALA A 758 13.12 -17.80 9.86
CA ALA A 758 14.11 -17.56 8.82
C ALA A 758 13.90 -16.19 8.13
N VAL A 759 12.67 -15.79 7.82
CA VAL A 759 12.37 -14.46 7.23
C VAL A 759 12.73 -13.30 8.17
N ILE A 760 12.72 -13.53 9.49
CA ILE A 760 13.13 -12.56 10.51
C ILE A 760 14.66 -12.55 10.71
N LEU A 761 15.29 -13.72 10.82
CA LEU A 761 16.71 -13.85 11.21
C LEU A 761 17.70 -13.81 10.05
N VAL A 762 17.33 -14.26 8.85
CA VAL A 762 18.23 -14.26 7.69
C VAL A 762 18.39 -12.84 7.18
N ARG A 763 19.57 -12.27 7.44
CA ARG A 763 19.98 -10.95 6.93
C ARG A 763 20.73 -11.11 5.61
N VAL A 764 20.18 -10.53 4.55
CA VAL A 764 20.75 -10.50 3.20
C VAL A 764 21.23 -9.08 2.90
N GLU A 765 22.28 -8.94 2.11
CA GLU A 765 22.71 -7.63 1.62
C GLU A 765 21.63 -7.02 0.73
N TYR A 766 21.09 -5.86 1.13
CA TYR A 766 20.11 -5.14 0.32
C TYR A 766 20.84 -4.22 -0.65
N ARG A 767 20.51 -4.34 -1.94
CA ARG A 767 21.12 -3.56 -3.02
C ARG A 767 20.07 -2.71 -3.70
N ILE A 768 20.35 -1.41 -3.85
CA ILE A 768 19.46 -0.44 -4.48
C ILE A 768 19.82 -0.31 -5.95
N GLU A 769 18.86 -0.55 -6.83
CA GLU A 769 19.04 -0.52 -8.28
C GLU A 769 18.61 0.84 -8.83
N ALA A 770 19.52 1.52 -9.53
CA ALA A 770 19.27 2.82 -10.14
C ALA A 770 19.75 2.84 -11.61
N PRO A 771 19.00 3.48 -12.53
CA PRO A 771 19.49 3.73 -13.88
C PRO A 771 20.71 4.65 -13.81
N ALA A 772 21.75 4.31 -14.57
CA ALA A 772 23.03 5.02 -14.53
C ALA A 772 23.61 5.24 -15.92
N THR A 773 24.40 6.31 -16.05
CA THR A 773 25.12 6.68 -17.28
C THR A 773 26.61 6.82 -16.97
N LEU A 774 27.46 6.35 -17.88
CA LEU A 774 28.90 6.62 -17.84
C LEU A 774 29.16 7.99 -18.48
N GLN A 775 29.83 8.87 -17.74
CA GLN A 775 30.29 10.18 -18.21
C GLN A 775 31.80 10.26 -18.06
N ALA A 776 32.48 11.05 -18.89
CA ALA A 776 33.90 11.35 -18.65
C ALA A 776 34.04 12.19 -17.37
N VAL A 777 35.06 11.94 -16.56
CA VAL A 777 35.30 12.73 -15.32
C VAL A 777 35.53 14.21 -15.64
N GLU A 778 36.22 14.48 -16.76
CA GLU A 778 36.50 15.81 -17.29
C GLU A 778 36.15 15.87 -18.79
N ARG A 779 35.60 16.99 -19.26
CA ARG A 779 35.46 17.32 -20.69
C ARG A 779 36.00 18.73 -20.92
N ARG A 780 37.27 18.84 -21.32
CA ARG A 780 37.91 20.14 -21.59
C ARG A 780 37.65 20.53 -23.05
N THR A 781 36.78 21.52 -23.24
CA THR A 781 36.52 22.11 -24.55
C THR A 781 37.60 23.14 -24.86
N VAL A 782 38.38 22.89 -25.91
CA VAL A 782 39.35 23.85 -26.45
C VAL A 782 38.62 24.76 -27.43
N SER A 783 38.77 26.06 -27.24
CA SER A 783 38.11 27.11 -28.03
C SER A 783 39.13 28.01 -28.73
N VAL A 784 38.67 28.73 -29.74
CA VAL A 784 39.48 29.64 -30.55
C VAL A 784 39.96 30.83 -29.68
N PRO A 785 41.27 31.11 -29.64
CA PRO A 785 41.85 32.13 -28.75
C PRO A 785 41.64 33.56 -29.23
N PHE A 786 41.55 33.81 -30.54
CA PHE A 786 41.22 35.10 -31.16
C PHE A 786 40.64 34.89 -32.58
N GLU A 787 39.97 35.89 -33.16
CA GLU A 787 39.36 35.77 -34.50
C GLU A 787 40.42 35.68 -35.61
N GLY A 788 40.34 34.64 -36.44
CA GLY A 788 41.36 34.33 -37.46
C GLY A 788 40.92 33.20 -38.40
N GLN A 789 41.83 32.70 -39.26
CA GLN A 789 41.58 31.55 -40.14
C GLN A 789 42.38 30.33 -39.70
N ILE A 790 41.84 29.12 -39.85
CA ILE A 790 42.57 27.87 -39.59
C ILE A 790 43.53 27.62 -40.75
N ALA A 791 44.84 27.68 -40.50
CA ALA A 791 45.86 27.40 -41.52
C ALA A 791 46.15 25.90 -41.66
N ALA A 792 46.23 25.18 -40.55
CA ALA A 792 46.54 23.75 -40.54
C ALA A 792 45.92 23.00 -39.35
N VAL A 793 45.71 21.70 -39.57
CA VAL A 793 45.38 20.70 -38.54
C VAL A 793 46.39 19.57 -38.70
N PRO A 794 47.19 19.21 -37.67
CA PRO A 794 48.20 18.17 -37.79
C PRO A 794 47.63 16.79 -38.14
N GLU A 795 48.40 15.97 -38.85
CA GLU A 795 47.97 14.60 -39.20
C GLU A 795 47.71 13.75 -37.94
N GLY A 796 46.62 12.99 -37.97
CA GLY A 796 46.17 12.19 -36.82
C GLY A 796 45.32 12.93 -35.78
N ILE A 797 45.04 14.23 -35.98
CA ILE A 797 44.08 14.99 -35.14
C ILE A 797 42.68 14.90 -35.78
N GLU A 798 41.86 13.98 -35.27
CA GLU A 798 40.49 13.70 -35.73
C GLU A 798 39.62 13.21 -34.55
N SER A 799 38.29 13.23 -34.71
CA SER A 799 37.37 12.71 -33.67
C SER A 799 37.64 11.23 -33.39
N GLY A 800 37.94 10.90 -32.12
CA GLY A 800 38.38 9.57 -31.69
C GLY A 800 39.90 9.41 -31.51
N ALA A 801 40.71 10.38 -31.95
CA ALA A 801 42.17 10.33 -31.76
C ALA A 801 42.60 10.60 -30.31
N LYS A 802 43.67 9.93 -29.84
CA LYS A 802 44.34 10.25 -28.58
C LYS A 802 45.33 11.41 -28.77
N VAL A 803 45.32 12.33 -27.81
CA VAL A 803 46.21 13.50 -27.76
C VAL A 803 46.86 13.63 -26.38
N THR A 804 48.07 14.19 -26.33
CA THR A 804 48.79 14.49 -25.08
C THR A 804 48.73 15.97 -24.71
N ALA A 805 48.93 16.29 -23.43
CA ALA A 805 49.00 17.67 -22.96
C ALA A 805 50.15 18.43 -23.64
N GLY A 806 49.88 19.61 -24.18
CA GLY A 806 50.82 20.43 -24.95
C GLY A 806 50.96 20.06 -26.44
N GLN A 807 50.38 18.94 -26.90
CA GLN A 807 50.32 18.57 -28.31
C GLN A 807 49.53 19.61 -29.10
N VAL A 808 50.04 20.02 -30.27
CA VAL A 808 49.34 20.93 -31.18
C VAL A 808 48.14 20.20 -31.80
N ILE A 809 46.98 20.86 -31.81
CA ILE A 809 45.74 20.32 -32.39
C ILE A 809 45.22 21.17 -33.56
N ALA A 810 45.59 22.45 -33.63
CA ALA A 810 45.32 23.32 -34.77
C ALA A 810 46.31 24.51 -34.78
N GLU A 811 46.53 25.09 -35.96
CA GLU A 811 47.31 26.32 -36.13
C GLU A 811 46.50 27.36 -36.91
N LEU A 812 46.41 28.58 -36.38
CA LEU A 812 45.79 29.71 -37.07
C LEU A 812 46.79 30.38 -38.03
N ASP A 813 46.28 30.99 -39.11
CA ASP A 813 47.11 31.75 -40.03
C ASP A 813 47.75 32.94 -39.29
N THR A 814 49.08 32.94 -39.35
CA THR A 814 49.98 33.86 -38.66
C THR A 814 50.79 34.67 -39.66
N THR A 815 50.47 34.60 -40.95
CA THR A 815 51.16 35.34 -42.03
C THR A 815 51.07 36.84 -41.82
N GLU A 816 49.86 37.37 -41.54
CA GLU A 816 49.69 38.79 -41.27
C GLU A 816 50.32 39.21 -39.93
N LEU A 817 50.12 38.44 -38.86
CA LEU A 817 50.72 38.73 -37.55
C LEU A 817 52.26 38.77 -37.61
N ARG A 818 52.90 37.85 -38.35
CA ARG A 818 54.36 37.85 -38.57
C ARG A 818 54.82 39.05 -39.42
N LEU A 819 54.02 39.50 -40.36
CA LEU A 819 54.31 40.73 -41.13
C LEU A 819 54.21 41.97 -40.24
N GLN A 820 53.14 42.11 -39.45
CA GLN A 820 52.95 43.22 -38.52
C GLN A 820 54.07 43.27 -37.45
N ARG A 821 54.48 42.10 -36.92
CA ARG A 821 55.66 41.95 -36.04
C ARG A 821 56.96 42.40 -36.72
N LEU A 822 57.18 42.01 -37.98
CA LEU A 822 58.38 42.41 -38.74
C LEU A 822 58.39 43.92 -39.01
N GLU A 823 57.25 44.53 -39.29
CA GLU A 823 57.13 45.99 -39.37
C GLU A 823 57.44 46.67 -38.03
N ALA A 824 56.94 46.14 -36.91
CA ALA A 824 57.23 46.67 -35.58
C ALA A 824 58.74 46.57 -35.26
N ALA A 825 59.38 45.44 -35.59
CA ALA A 825 60.83 45.27 -35.49
C ALA A 825 61.62 46.24 -36.39
N ASN A 826 61.14 46.55 -37.60
CA ASN A 826 61.75 47.56 -38.47
C ASN A 826 61.58 48.98 -37.90
N LYS A 827 60.38 49.32 -37.40
CA LYS A 827 60.09 50.60 -36.71
C LYS A 827 60.99 50.78 -35.48
N LEU A 828 61.19 49.73 -34.67
CA LEU A 828 62.15 49.73 -33.56
C LEU A 828 63.58 49.99 -34.05
N ASN A 829 64.05 49.28 -35.07
CA ASN A 829 65.40 49.47 -35.62
C ASN A 829 65.63 50.89 -36.21
N GLU A 830 64.61 51.50 -36.80
CA GLU A 830 64.68 52.90 -37.24
C GLU A 830 64.69 53.88 -36.06
N ALA A 831 63.80 53.68 -35.08
CA ALA A 831 63.70 54.53 -33.90
C ALA A 831 64.98 54.49 -33.06
N THR A 832 65.59 53.32 -32.86
CA THR A 832 66.90 53.18 -32.21
C THR A 832 67.99 53.98 -32.94
N LYS A 833 68.11 53.84 -34.27
CA LYS A 833 69.08 54.62 -35.07
C LYS A 833 68.83 56.12 -35.00
N ARG A 834 67.55 56.56 -34.95
CA ARG A 834 67.19 57.97 -34.73
C ARG A 834 67.65 58.43 -33.36
N ALA A 835 67.36 57.69 -32.29
CA ALA A 835 67.76 58.01 -30.92
C ALA A 835 69.29 58.12 -30.79
N ASP A 836 70.04 57.14 -31.30
CA ASP A 836 71.51 57.14 -31.30
C ASP A 836 72.06 58.38 -32.03
N SER A 837 71.50 58.71 -33.20
CA SER A 837 71.93 59.87 -33.99
C SER A 837 71.57 61.22 -33.34
N ALA A 838 70.41 61.29 -32.68
CA ALA A 838 69.97 62.49 -31.97
C ALA A 838 70.79 62.71 -30.69
N LEU A 839 71.11 61.65 -29.96
CA LEU A 839 71.99 61.67 -28.79
C LEU A 839 73.41 62.10 -29.18
N ALA A 840 73.97 61.54 -30.25
CA ALA A 840 75.27 61.93 -30.79
C ALA A 840 75.30 63.39 -31.31
N ALA A 841 74.16 63.92 -31.76
CA ALA A 841 73.99 65.31 -32.16
C ALA A 841 73.56 66.25 -31.02
N SER A 842 73.49 65.77 -29.77
CA SER A 842 73.01 66.50 -28.58
C SER A 842 71.59 67.09 -28.70
N LYS A 843 70.75 66.52 -29.58
CA LYS A 843 69.37 66.96 -29.83
C LYS A 843 68.37 66.24 -28.92
N LEU A 844 68.15 66.78 -27.73
CA LEU A 844 67.29 66.17 -26.71
C LEU A 844 65.84 65.92 -27.18
N ASP A 845 65.26 66.80 -28.00
CA ASP A 845 63.86 66.66 -28.44
C ASP A 845 63.68 65.59 -29.53
N GLU A 846 64.63 65.47 -30.46
CA GLU A 846 64.66 64.36 -31.43
C GLU A 846 64.96 63.02 -30.71
N TYR A 847 65.79 63.03 -29.66
CA TYR A 847 66.03 61.86 -28.82
C TYR A 847 64.76 61.42 -28.07
N LYS A 848 64.03 62.34 -27.42
CA LYS A 848 62.76 62.02 -26.76
C LYS A 848 61.74 61.41 -27.73
N GLN A 849 61.60 61.99 -28.93
CA GLN A 849 60.70 61.48 -29.98
C GLN A 849 61.08 60.07 -30.43
N ALA A 850 62.37 59.80 -30.57
CA ALA A 850 62.87 58.47 -30.91
C ALA A 850 62.71 57.47 -29.75
N ALA A 851 62.89 57.89 -28.49
CA ALA A 851 62.69 57.05 -27.32
C ALA A 851 61.22 56.58 -27.18
N ALA A 852 60.25 57.50 -27.30
CA ALA A 852 58.84 57.13 -27.31
C ALA A 852 58.48 56.15 -28.45
N GLN A 853 59.07 56.33 -29.63
CA GLN A 853 58.93 55.38 -30.75
C GLN A 853 59.57 54.01 -30.47
N ILE A 854 60.68 53.95 -29.73
CA ILE A 854 61.32 52.69 -29.31
C ILE A 854 60.38 51.90 -28.39
N ASP A 855 59.80 52.55 -27.37
CA ASP A 855 59.00 51.84 -26.38
C ASP A 855 57.62 51.44 -26.92
N GLN A 856 56.99 52.28 -27.76
CA GLN A 856 55.80 51.88 -28.52
C GLN A 856 56.08 50.72 -29.50
N ALA A 857 57.24 50.73 -30.17
CA ALA A 857 57.63 49.65 -31.08
C ALA A 857 57.95 48.34 -30.32
N ARG A 858 58.53 48.40 -29.12
CA ARG A 858 58.74 47.24 -28.24
C ARG A 858 57.43 46.61 -27.80
N ALA A 859 56.50 47.39 -27.27
CA ALA A 859 55.21 46.88 -26.79
C ALA A 859 54.37 46.27 -27.93
N SER A 860 54.44 46.82 -29.16
CA SER A 860 53.80 46.19 -30.32
C SER A 860 54.47 44.88 -30.76
N ILE A 861 55.80 44.74 -30.64
CA ILE A 861 56.46 43.43 -30.86
C ILE A 861 55.98 42.40 -29.82
N GLU A 862 55.90 42.78 -28.55
CA GLU A 862 55.44 41.92 -27.45
C GLU A 862 53.99 41.44 -27.67
N LEU A 863 53.08 42.35 -28.04
CA LEU A 863 51.70 42.03 -28.42
C LEU A 863 51.64 41.02 -29.59
N TYR A 864 52.40 41.25 -30.66
CA TYR A 864 52.40 40.32 -31.80
C TYR A 864 53.08 38.98 -31.49
N ASP A 865 54.09 38.93 -30.62
CA ASP A 865 54.69 37.68 -30.16
C ASP A 865 53.67 36.83 -29.37
N VAL A 866 52.91 37.44 -28.45
CA VAL A 866 51.83 36.75 -27.71
C VAL A 866 50.75 36.22 -28.66
N LEU A 867 50.30 37.04 -29.64
CA LEU A 867 49.29 36.61 -30.63
C LEU A 867 49.81 35.46 -31.52
N ILE A 868 51.08 35.47 -31.90
CA ILE A 868 51.71 34.40 -32.69
C ILE A 868 51.87 33.11 -31.85
N GLU A 869 52.14 33.21 -30.55
CA GLU A 869 52.16 32.04 -29.66
C GLU A 869 50.75 31.44 -29.48
N LYS A 870 49.74 32.28 -29.21
CA LYS A 870 48.34 31.84 -29.06
C LYS A 870 47.77 31.20 -30.33
N ALA A 871 48.27 31.56 -31.51
CA ALA A 871 47.87 30.95 -32.77
C ALA A 871 48.15 29.44 -32.86
N THR A 872 49.10 28.92 -32.07
CA THR A 872 49.41 27.49 -31.98
C THR A 872 48.55 26.83 -30.90
N ILE A 873 47.35 26.37 -31.28
CA ILE A 873 46.38 25.81 -30.35
C ILE A 873 46.84 24.41 -29.89
N ARG A 874 46.92 24.22 -28.58
CA ARG A 874 47.41 22.99 -27.93
C ARG A 874 46.34 22.33 -27.05
N SER A 875 46.41 21.02 -26.89
CA SER A 875 45.58 20.31 -25.90
C SER A 875 46.00 20.68 -24.47
N PRO A 876 45.07 21.05 -23.58
CA PRO A 876 45.37 21.29 -22.17
C PRO A 876 45.56 20.00 -21.36
N ILE A 877 45.22 18.83 -21.90
CA ILE A 877 45.27 17.53 -21.21
C ILE A 877 45.71 16.37 -22.10
N ASN A 878 46.09 15.26 -21.45
CA ASN A 878 46.09 13.95 -22.07
C ASN A 878 44.63 13.44 -22.17
N GLY A 879 44.22 12.91 -23.32
CA GLY A 879 42.87 12.40 -23.50
C GLY A 879 42.58 11.92 -24.92
N THR A 880 41.30 11.74 -25.22
CA THR A 880 40.77 11.47 -26.56
C THR A 880 39.86 12.61 -26.98
N ILE A 881 39.90 13.00 -28.25
CA ILE A 881 38.93 13.93 -28.85
C ILE A 881 37.57 13.19 -28.94
N ILE A 882 36.55 13.66 -28.22
CA ILE A 882 35.17 13.12 -28.32
C ILE A 882 34.42 13.78 -29.48
N GLU A 883 34.53 15.10 -29.60
CA GLU A 883 33.79 15.92 -30.57
C GLU A 883 34.70 16.96 -31.21
N GLY A 884 34.38 17.33 -32.44
CA GLY A 884 35.12 18.27 -33.27
C GLY A 884 35.87 17.57 -34.40
N ASP A 885 35.75 18.12 -35.60
CA ASP A 885 36.68 17.89 -36.70
C ASP A 885 36.86 19.22 -37.44
N LEU A 886 38.10 19.70 -37.51
CA LEU A 886 38.45 20.96 -38.16
C LEU A 886 39.03 20.78 -39.55
N ARG A 887 39.17 19.54 -40.05
CA ARG A 887 39.80 19.28 -41.36
C ARG A 887 38.95 19.82 -42.50
N ASP A 888 37.63 19.74 -42.35
CA ASP A 888 36.64 20.39 -43.24
C ASP A 888 36.57 21.93 -43.06
N MET A 889 37.25 22.48 -42.04
CA MET A 889 37.28 23.91 -41.71
C MET A 889 38.64 24.58 -41.98
N ILE A 890 39.60 23.89 -42.61
CA ILE A 890 40.88 24.49 -43.02
C ILE A 890 40.59 25.60 -44.05
N GLY A 891 41.13 26.80 -43.81
CA GLY A 891 40.84 28.02 -44.56
C GLY A 891 39.56 28.76 -44.16
N ALA A 892 38.76 28.24 -43.22
CA ALA A 892 37.58 28.93 -42.71
C ALA A 892 37.96 29.96 -41.63
N SER A 893 37.27 31.11 -41.64
CA SER A 893 37.33 32.09 -40.56
C SER A 893 36.54 31.62 -39.34
N VAL A 894 37.16 31.69 -38.18
CA VAL A 894 36.62 31.27 -36.87
C VAL A 894 36.74 32.40 -35.85
N LYS A 895 35.81 32.44 -34.88
CA LYS A 895 35.66 33.56 -33.94
C LYS A 895 36.17 33.24 -32.54
N LEU A 896 36.63 34.25 -31.82
CA LEU A 896 36.96 34.19 -30.39
C LEU A 896 35.91 33.39 -29.60
N GLY A 897 36.34 32.41 -28.80
CA GLY A 897 35.46 31.59 -27.96
C GLY A 897 34.60 30.56 -28.71
N GLN A 898 34.77 30.41 -30.03
CA GLN A 898 34.16 29.32 -30.79
C GLN A 898 34.79 27.98 -30.35
N PRO A 899 34.01 26.97 -29.94
CA PRO A 899 34.55 25.67 -29.56
C PRO A 899 35.07 24.92 -30.79
N MET A 900 36.22 24.28 -30.67
CA MET A 900 36.87 23.51 -31.74
C MET A 900 36.84 22.01 -31.46
N TYR A 901 37.41 21.59 -30.33
CA TYR A 901 37.54 20.18 -29.95
C TYR A 901 37.15 19.99 -28.49
N ALA A 902 36.42 18.92 -28.19
CA ALA A 902 36.15 18.48 -26.82
C ALA A 902 37.05 17.28 -26.49
N ILE A 903 37.99 17.47 -25.55
CA ILE A 903 39.00 16.48 -25.19
C ILE A 903 38.66 15.93 -23.80
N ALA A 904 38.80 14.62 -23.59
CA ALA A 904 38.49 13.97 -22.32
C ALA A 904 39.39 12.74 -22.05
N PRO A 905 39.82 12.50 -20.81
CA PRO A 905 40.48 11.26 -20.43
C PRO A 905 39.46 10.12 -20.36
N LEU A 906 39.39 9.28 -21.39
CA LEU A 906 38.47 8.13 -21.44
C LEU A 906 38.82 7.01 -20.45
N GLU A 907 39.98 7.08 -19.80
CA GLU A 907 40.45 6.09 -18.82
C GLU A 907 39.84 6.33 -17.44
N THR A 908 39.38 7.55 -17.15
CA THR A 908 38.68 7.93 -15.91
C THR A 908 37.23 8.28 -16.22
N MET A 909 36.30 7.37 -15.91
CA MET A 909 34.86 7.59 -16.08
C MET A 909 34.14 7.70 -14.73
N ARG A 910 33.20 8.65 -14.67
CA ARG A 910 32.28 8.86 -13.55
C ARG A 910 30.95 8.23 -13.90
N ILE A 911 30.42 7.42 -12.99
CA ILE A 911 29.07 6.90 -13.05
C ILE A 911 28.14 7.98 -12.49
N VAL A 912 27.11 8.34 -13.25
CA VAL A 912 26.06 9.26 -12.84
C VAL A 912 24.74 8.48 -12.80
N ALA A 913 24.31 8.12 -11.59
CA ALA A 913 23.11 7.32 -11.32
C ALA A 913 21.97 8.21 -10.79
N GLN A 914 20.75 7.92 -11.21
CA GLN A 914 19.54 8.65 -10.76
C GLN A 914 18.79 7.81 -9.72
N VAL A 915 18.91 8.16 -8.45
CA VAL A 915 18.33 7.42 -7.32
C VAL A 915 17.05 8.10 -6.85
N SER A 916 15.98 7.35 -6.59
CA SER A 916 14.72 7.90 -6.06
C SER A 916 14.91 8.50 -4.67
N ASP A 917 14.21 9.60 -4.42
CA ASP A 917 13.92 10.18 -3.12
C ASP A 917 13.55 9.17 -2.00
N GLN A 918 12.86 8.08 -2.32
CA GLN A 918 12.50 7.02 -1.36
C GLN A 918 13.69 6.14 -0.97
N ASP A 919 14.69 6.02 -1.85
CA ASP A 919 15.83 5.11 -1.73
C ASP A 919 17.13 5.83 -1.33
N ILE A 920 17.29 7.13 -1.63
CA ILE A 920 18.53 7.88 -1.35
C ILE A 920 18.91 7.92 0.13
N ALA A 921 17.92 7.90 1.03
CA ALA A 921 18.16 7.84 2.47
C ALA A 921 18.99 6.61 2.85
N LEU A 922 18.72 5.44 2.27
CA LEU A 922 19.45 4.20 2.57
C LEU A 922 20.90 4.20 2.09
N ILE A 923 21.24 5.02 1.09
CA ILE A 923 22.62 5.22 0.62
C ILE A 923 23.36 6.11 1.62
N ARG A 924 22.74 7.20 2.07
CA ARG A 924 23.31 8.08 3.11
C ARG A 924 23.45 7.38 4.46
N ASP A 925 22.44 6.61 4.86
CA ASP A 925 22.40 5.85 6.13
C ASP A 925 23.44 4.70 6.16
N ALA A 926 24.07 4.35 5.03
CA ALA A 926 25.19 3.39 4.96
C ALA A 926 26.55 4.03 5.33
N GLY A 927 26.64 5.36 5.31
CA GLY A 927 27.86 6.12 5.63
C GLY A 927 28.82 6.30 4.44
N GLU A 928 29.63 7.37 4.53
CA GLU A 928 30.60 7.72 3.48
C GLU A 928 31.81 6.77 3.43
N GLU A 929 32.15 6.08 4.52
CA GLU A 929 33.33 5.21 4.58
C GLU A 929 33.24 3.94 3.70
N ILE A 930 32.04 3.37 3.48
CA ILE A 930 31.85 2.22 2.59
C ILE A 930 30.48 2.27 1.88
N THR A 931 30.41 2.97 0.75
CA THR A 931 29.40 2.68 -0.28
C THR A 931 30.07 2.26 -1.59
N THR A 932 30.49 0.98 -1.63
CA THR A 932 30.81 0.30 -2.89
C THR A 932 29.53 -0.14 -3.59
N GLY A 933 29.57 -0.23 -4.91
CA GLY A 933 28.46 -0.73 -5.73
C GLY A 933 28.93 -1.43 -6.99
N GLN A 934 27.98 -1.98 -7.76
CA GLN A 934 28.26 -2.72 -8.97
C GLN A 934 27.46 -2.18 -10.17
N LEU A 935 28.17 -1.78 -11.22
CA LEU A 935 27.60 -1.35 -12.50
C LEU A 935 27.48 -2.54 -13.46
N ALA A 936 26.31 -2.71 -14.06
CA ALA A 936 26.13 -3.53 -15.25
C ALA A 936 25.66 -2.65 -16.42
N THR A 937 26.44 -2.57 -17.50
CA THR A 937 26.06 -1.77 -18.68
C THR A 937 25.06 -2.52 -19.56
N LYS A 938 24.24 -1.80 -20.33
CA LYS A 938 23.34 -2.41 -21.33
C LYS A 938 24.11 -3.18 -22.42
N ALA A 939 25.37 -2.81 -22.68
CA ALA A 939 26.23 -3.49 -23.65
C ALA A 939 26.73 -4.86 -23.17
N TYR A 940 27.06 -5.01 -21.88
CA TYR A 940 27.54 -6.27 -21.31
C TYR A 940 26.91 -6.57 -19.93
N PRO A 941 25.61 -6.93 -19.87
CA PRO A 941 24.91 -7.17 -18.59
C PRO A 941 25.48 -8.32 -17.74
N GLY A 942 26.21 -9.25 -18.38
CA GLY A 942 26.86 -10.39 -17.72
C GLY A 942 28.21 -10.10 -17.08
N ARG A 943 28.74 -8.87 -17.20
CA ARG A 943 29.98 -8.45 -16.51
C ARG A 943 29.69 -7.25 -15.62
N GLN A 944 29.84 -7.47 -14.33
CA GLN A 944 29.75 -6.42 -13.30
C GLN A 944 31.10 -5.72 -13.17
N PHE A 945 31.05 -4.43 -12.84
CA PHE A 945 32.23 -3.62 -12.54
C PHE A 945 32.00 -2.92 -11.20
N ASP A 946 32.95 -3.07 -10.29
CA ASP A 946 32.88 -2.44 -8.97
C ASP A 946 33.17 -0.93 -9.10
N PHE A 947 32.51 -0.15 -8.24
CA PHE A 947 32.67 1.30 -8.16
C PHE A 947 32.58 1.79 -6.71
N THR A 948 33.22 2.93 -6.46
CA THR A 948 33.19 3.63 -5.17
C THR A 948 32.34 4.90 -5.28
N LEU A 949 31.42 5.11 -4.33
CA LEU A 949 30.63 6.35 -4.23
C LEU A 949 31.55 7.56 -4.02
N GLU A 950 31.33 8.64 -4.79
CA GLU A 950 32.09 9.89 -4.70
C GLU A 950 31.28 10.98 -3.99
N ARG A 951 30.04 11.24 -4.44
CA ARG A 951 29.16 12.26 -3.85
C ARG A 951 27.70 12.10 -4.24
N ILE A 952 26.79 12.39 -3.31
CA ILE A 952 25.36 12.62 -3.59
C ILE A 952 25.17 14.12 -3.89
N VAL A 953 24.58 14.47 -5.04
CA VAL A 953 24.26 15.86 -5.36
C VAL A 953 22.97 16.26 -4.61
N PRO A 954 22.97 17.31 -3.78
CA PRO A 954 21.82 17.65 -2.92
C PRO A 954 20.65 18.32 -3.66
N LEU A 955 20.84 18.70 -4.93
CA LEU A 955 19.81 19.31 -5.77
C LEU A 955 19.07 18.23 -6.57
N ALA A 956 17.81 17.96 -6.22
CA ALA A 956 16.98 17.03 -6.97
C ALA A 956 16.60 17.63 -8.34
N ALA A 957 17.12 17.04 -9.43
CA ALA A 957 16.67 17.36 -10.77
C ALA A 957 15.38 16.55 -11.07
N PRO A 958 14.34 17.16 -11.67
CA PRO A 958 13.20 16.41 -12.14
C PRO A 958 13.63 15.49 -13.28
N ASP A 959 13.45 14.18 -13.09
CA ASP A 959 13.61 13.15 -14.11
C ASP A 959 12.71 13.44 -15.34
N ALA A 960 12.99 12.83 -16.48
CA ALA A 960 12.18 12.97 -17.70
C ALA A 960 10.69 12.60 -17.47
N GLU A 961 10.41 11.72 -16.49
CA GLU A 961 9.07 11.35 -16.03
C GLU A 961 8.52 12.23 -14.88
N ARG A 962 9.15 13.38 -14.57
CA ARG A 962 8.79 14.31 -13.47
C ARG A 962 8.79 13.68 -12.07
N ARG A 963 9.65 12.70 -11.82
CA ARG A 963 9.94 12.17 -10.48
C ARG A 963 11.10 12.94 -9.86
N ASN A 964 11.13 13.03 -8.53
CA ASN A 964 12.27 13.55 -7.79
C ASN A 964 13.38 12.49 -7.75
N ALA A 965 14.43 12.68 -8.53
CA ALA A 965 15.64 11.88 -8.48
C ALA A 965 16.79 12.70 -7.90
N PHE A 966 17.65 12.02 -7.14
CA PHE A 966 18.92 12.56 -6.67
C PHE A 966 20.03 12.00 -7.55
N GLU A 967 20.87 12.88 -8.07
CA GLU A 967 22.02 12.51 -8.88
C GLU A 967 23.14 12.02 -7.96
N VAL A 968 23.52 10.76 -8.11
CA VAL A 968 24.56 10.09 -7.32
C VAL A 968 25.76 9.83 -8.21
N ARG A 969 26.91 10.42 -7.84
CA ARG A 969 28.18 10.35 -8.57
C ARG A 969 29.10 9.32 -7.91
N ALA A 970 29.68 8.45 -8.72
CA ALA A 970 30.62 7.42 -8.27
C ALA A 970 31.80 7.29 -9.26
N THR A 971 32.98 6.98 -8.75
CA THR A 971 34.17 6.66 -9.55
C THR A 971 34.22 5.16 -9.84
N LEU A 972 34.46 4.79 -11.10
CA LEU A 972 34.62 3.40 -11.52
C LEU A 972 36.03 2.90 -11.15
N ASP A 973 36.14 1.77 -10.44
CA ASP A 973 37.42 1.33 -9.87
C ASP A 973 38.32 0.59 -10.90
N ASP A 974 37.73 -0.16 -11.84
CA ASP A 974 38.41 -0.78 -13.00
C ASP A 974 37.63 -0.51 -14.31
N GLY A 975 38.14 0.44 -15.10
CA GLY A 975 37.54 0.88 -16.37
C GLY A 975 37.94 0.01 -17.56
N ALA A 976 37.04 -0.87 -18.03
CA ALA A 976 37.32 -1.66 -19.22
C ALA A 976 37.45 -0.80 -20.49
N ALA A 977 38.55 -0.98 -21.24
CA ALA A 977 38.92 -0.15 -22.39
C ALA A 977 37.92 -0.07 -23.58
N TRP A 978 36.84 -0.85 -23.56
CA TRP A 978 35.72 -0.75 -24.52
C TRP A 978 34.61 0.22 -24.07
N MET A 979 34.57 0.63 -22.80
CA MET A 979 33.57 1.57 -22.29
C MET A 979 33.69 2.93 -22.97
N ARG A 980 32.57 3.63 -23.16
CA ARG A 980 32.52 4.97 -23.76
C ARG A 980 31.56 5.86 -22.97
N PRO A 981 31.81 7.18 -22.89
CA PRO A 981 30.83 8.13 -22.36
C PRO A 981 29.49 8.03 -23.10
N GLY A 982 28.40 8.27 -22.39
CA GLY A 982 27.03 8.08 -22.89
C GLY A 982 26.51 6.64 -22.81
N MET A 983 27.33 5.66 -22.39
CA MET A 983 26.84 4.29 -22.16
C MET A 983 25.91 4.22 -20.95
N GLU A 984 24.71 3.68 -21.17
CA GLU A 984 23.71 3.43 -20.14
C GLU A 984 23.90 2.06 -19.44
N GLY A 985 23.49 1.98 -18.18
CA GLY A 985 23.52 0.77 -17.37
C GLY A 985 22.59 0.85 -16.16
N ILE A 986 22.74 -0.12 -15.26
CA ILE A 986 22.11 -0.14 -13.93
C ILE A 986 23.23 -0.21 -12.90
N ALA A 987 23.26 0.77 -12.00
CA ALA A 987 24.12 0.77 -10.82
C ALA A 987 23.38 0.09 -9.66
N LYS A 988 24.06 -0.80 -8.93
CA LYS A 988 23.55 -1.46 -7.72
C LYS A 988 24.39 -1.05 -6.52
N PHE A 989 23.84 -0.18 -5.67
CA PHE A 989 24.50 0.32 -4.45
C PHE A 989 24.30 -0.67 -3.30
N ASN A 990 25.37 -1.04 -2.59
CA ASN A 990 25.28 -1.92 -1.42
C ASN A 990 24.84 -1.10 -0.19
N THR A 991 23.73 -1.47 0.47
CA THR A 991 23.14 -0.72 1.60
C THR A 991 23.04 -1.55 2.89
N GLY A 992 24.04 -2.39 3.11
CA GLY A 992 24.17 -3.23 4.30
C GLY A 992 23.25 -4.45 4.35
N LYS A 993 23.33 -5.21 5.44
CA LYS A 993 22.62 -6.50 5.62
C LYS A 993 21.31 -6.30 6.40
N ARG A 994 20.17 -6.43 5.71
CA ARG A 994 18.80 -6.27 6.25
C ARG A 994 18.05 -7.60 6.23
N SER A 995 17.06 -7.78 7.11
CA SER A 995 16.23 -9.00 7.12
C SER A 995 15.26 -9.02 5.93
N LEU A 996 14.87 -10.22 5.49
CA LEU A 996 13.87 -10.39 4.44
C LEU A 996 12.53 -9.73 4.82
N LEU A 997 12.19 -9.72 6.12
CA LEU A 997 11.01 -9.00 6.63
C LEU A 997 11.14 -7.47 6.44
N ASP A 998 12.27 -6.85 6.79
CA ASP A 998 12.46 -5.41 6.59
C ASP A 998 12.41 -5.06 5.09
N ILE A 999 13.15 -5.79 4.24
CA ILE A 999 13.16 -5.58 2.78
C ILE A 999 11.74 -5.69 2.18
N GLY A 1000 10.99 -6.73 2.55
CA GLY A 1000 9.65 -6.98 2.01
C GLY A 1000 8.56 -6.05 2.54
N THR A 1001 8.67 -5.60 3.80
CA THR A 1001 7.66 -4.72 4.43
C THR A 1001 7.99 -3.24 4.29
N ARG A 1002 9.25 -2.86 4.01
CA ARG A 1002 9.73 -1.47 3.92
C ARG A 1002 8.78 -0.57 3.15
N ARG A 1003 8.49 -0.85 1.87
CA ARG A 1003 7.62 0.02 1.06
C ARG A 1003 6.22 0.20 1.66
N ILE A 1004 5.68 -0.83 2.33
CA ILE A 1004 4.39 -0.74 3.02
C ILE A 1004 4.54 0.13 4.28
N ARG A 1005 5.54 -0.13 5.12
CA ARG A 1005 5.84 0.69 6.31
C ARG A 1005 6.03 2.15 5.94
N ASP A 1006 6.90 2.44 4.98
CA ASP A 1006 7.33 3.80 4.65
C ASP A 1006 6.19 4.56 3.91
N THR A 1007 5.34 3.87 3.14
CA THR A 1007 4.08 4.44 2.61
C THR A 1007 3.05 4.68 3.71
N LEU A 1008 2.96 3.79 4.71
CA LEU A 1008 2.15 4.04 5.90
C LEU A 1008 2.68 5.26 6.65
N ARG A 1009 4.01 5.40 6.83
CA ARG A 1009 4.68 6.57 7.44
C ARG A 1009 4.20 7.87 6.81
N LEU A 1010 4.36 8.00 5.50
CA LEU A 1010 3.94 9.18 4.75
C LEU A 1010 2.42 9.44 4.74
N TRP A 1011 1.58 8.41 4.85
CA TRP A 1011 0.11 8.57 4.82
C TRP A 1011 -0.51 8.93 6.17
N LEU A 1012 0.15 8.55 7.26
CA LEU A 1012 -0.30 8.74 8.64
C LEU A 1012 0.46 9.84 9.38
N TRP A 1013 1.59 10.29 8.81
CA TRP A 1013 2.52 11.26 9.40
C TRP A 1013 3.24 10.72 10.66
N TRP A 1014 3.29 9.38 10.75
CA TRP A 1014 3.99 8.55 11.72
C TRP A 1014 5.38 8.10 11.17
#